data_AF-A0A927VR89-F1
#
_entry.id   AF-A0A927VR89-F1
#
_cell.length_a   1.000
_cell.length_b   1.000
_cell.length_c   1.000
_cell.angle_alpha   90.00
_cell.angle_beta   90.00
_cell.angle_gamma   90.00
#
_symmetry.space_group_name_H-M   'P 1'
#
loop_
_entity.id
_entity.type
_entity.pdbx_description
1 polymer ?
#
loop_
_entity_poly.entity_id
_entity_poly.type
_entity_poly.pdbx_seq_one_letter_code
_entity_poly.pdbx_strand_id
1 'polypeptide(L)'
;FTANRTLRSGADAFDLEKLNDIKAKIIPPLLNFHGRTSRTARPAKMFCMCIRKLLEEYSVKDRIDEMAHGFEAEGELALALQYGQIHDEITELLDKAETILGQEPMTASEFAGMIENGAGEIRIGTIPPSIDALVVGDLTRTRLGDISHLFVMGMNDGRIPSAGSGSALFTQKERELLRTGFEIAPTVLENLYVQRYYLTLAFNKPSDQLYLTYPTLSVSGEQLSPSCILEDLDELIPGFSGSVKTVHNRDEDELWRESAFEMAASDLRRLVSGGEVSESAVLEYLANAEPDVLRLLMSGAFYTNSQSSLDKRVAMDLYGEVLHGSVSRYETYFMCPYRHFLNYGLRLEKRREYQVEATDLGTIYHDALERYSKRILEEGYSFRDISDDDSHRIIGECVNEAIENIGNDILSSSSRNEHFKKRIAQISSRTTDIIREHVKAGLFEPEEFEYSFNEKLSDDVVFKGKIDRIDIYDSGDIFVKIIDYKSGSKKFSIRDIYSGLQLQLVAYADSAVKEIRKKNPGRNVVPGGIYYYLVNDSYVKPDAVEGKNRMSGLTLAEDDIIHAMDTELASGDKSNIIPVTLTGSGISSRSIIADRCEFSNLIRFVSGRITQAGEAIKSGDINLSPYRENDSHNGCSFCDYKDICRFEPGQFGTDWRELEKDDNEIRETIYGGNEMD
;
A
#
# COMPACT_ATOMS: atom_id res chain seq x y z
N PHE A 1 -25.82 -19.64 -6.21
CA PHE A 1 -24.35 -19.49 -6.15
C PHE A 1 -23.75 -20.76 -5.56
N THR A 2 -23.68 -21.82 -6.34
CA THR A 2 -23.03 -23.09 -5.96
C THR A 2 -21.88 -23.30 -6.93
N ALA A 3 -20.75 -22.63 -6.67
CA ALA A 3 -19.54 -22.84 -7.44
C ALA A 3 -18.78 -24.01 -6.81
N ASN A 4 -18.62 -25.07 -7.60
CA ASN A 4 -17.77 -26.23 -7.32
C ASN A 4 -16.41 -25.79 -6.72
N ARG A 5 -16.24 -26.10 -5.44
CA ARG A 5 -15.03 -25.90 -4.65
C ARG A 5 -14.06 -27.06 -4.87
N THR A 6 -13.37 -27.07 -6.01
CA THR A 6 -12.29 -28.03 -6.30
C THR A 6 -11.17 -27.43 -7.15
N LEU A 7 -10.91 -26.13 -7.03
CA LEU A 7 -9.76 -25.51 -7.69
C LEU A 7 -8.89 -24.74 -6.69
N ARG A 8 -7.59 -25.03 -6.80
CA ARG A 8 -6.42 -24.41 -6.15
C ARG A 8 -5.95 -25.04 -4.84
N SER A 9 -5.72 -26.35 -4.88
CA SER A 9 -4.49 -26.91 -4.33
C SER A 9 -3.46 -26.96 -5.46
N GLY A 10 -2.55 -25.99 -5.49
CA GLY A 10 -1.52 -25.84 -6.52
C GLY A 10 -1.88 -24.84 -7.64
N ALA A 11 -0.88 -24.05 -8.03
CA ALA A 11 -0.83 -23.11 -9.15
C ALA A 11 -1.27 -21.65 -8.89
N ASP A 12 -0.26 -20.78 -8.88
CA ASP A 12 -0.22 -19.47 -9.54
C ASP A 12 -0.66 -19.58 -11.02
N ALA A 13 -1.92 -19.96 -11.28
CA ALA A 13 -2.45 -20.08 -12.63
C ALA A 13 -2.89 -18.70 -13.13
N PHE A 14 -1.93 -17.80 -13.37
CA PHE A 14 -2.12 -16.87 -14.47
C PHE A 14 -2.37 -17.70 -15.72
N ASP A 15 -3.33 -17.30 -16.54
CA ASP A 15 -3.53 -17.90 -17.84
C ASP A 15 -2.33 -17.54 -18.73
N LEU A 16 -1.28 -18.35 -18.64
CA LEU A 16 -0.02 -18.13 -19.34
C LEU A 16 -0.21 -18.15 -20.85
N GLU A 17 -1.19 -18.90 -21.35
CA GLU A 17 -1.55 -18.91 -22.77
C GLU A 17 -2.09 -17.55 -23.17
N LYS A 18 -3.11 -17.04 -22.45
CA LYS A 18 -3.66 -15.70 -22.70
C LYS A 18 -2.62 -14.58 -22.55
N LEU A 19 -1.73 -14.66 -21.54
CA LEU A 19 -0.65 -13.69 -21.37
C LEU A 19 0.35 -13.74 -22.53
N ASN A 20 0.73 -14.94 -22.98
CA ASN A 20 1.61 -15.09 -24.13
C ASN A 20 0.93 -14.64 -25.43
N ASP A 21 -0.38 -14.82 -25.58
CA ASP A 21 -1.15 -14.30 -26.71
C ASP A 21 -1.16 -12.77 -26.74
N ILE A 22 -1.38 -12.12 -25.60
CA ILE A 22 -1.29 -10.66 -25.48
C ILE A 22 0.13 -10.19 -25.83
N LYS A 23 1.15 -10.85 -25.27
CA LYS A 23 2.56 -10.58 -25.57
C LYS A 23 2.86 -10.74 -27.06
N ALA A 24 2.36 -11.79 -27.71
CA ALA A 24 2.56 -12.06 -29.13
C ALA A 24 1.89 -11.01 -30.03
N LYS A 25 0.83 -10.34 -29.56
CA LYS A 25 0.19 -9.22 -30.29
C LYS A 25 0.94 -7.89 -30.12
N ILE A 26 1.51 -7.63 -28.95
CA ILE A 26 2.13 -6.34 -28.60
C ILE A 26 3.63 -6.29 -28.96
N ILE A 27 4.37 -7.37 -28.71
CA ILE A 27 5.83 -7.33 -28.77
C ILE A 27 6.39 -7.27 -30.20
N PRO A 28 5.89 -8.02 -31.20
CA PRO A 28 6.54 -8.06 -32.51
C PRO A 28 6.61 -6.71 -33.25
N PRO A 29 5.55 -5.88 -33.31
CA PRO A 29 5.65 -4.53 -33.90
C PRO A 29 6.68 -3.65 -33.20
N LEU A 30 6.71 -3.68 -31.87
CA LEU A 30 7.67 -2.91 -31.06
C LEU A 30 9.11 -3.39 -31.25
N LEU A 31 9.35 -4.70 -31.34
CA LEU A 31 10.69 -5.24 -31.62
C LEU A 31 11.17 -4.86 -33.03
N ASN A 32 10.27 -4.88 -34.01
CA ASN A 32 10.59 -4.45 -35.37
C ASN A 32 10.94 -2.95 -35.40
N PHE A 33 10.14 -2.13 -34.72
CA PHE A 33 10.41 -0.71 -34.55
C PHE A 33 11.77 -0.47 -33.87
N HIS A 34 11.99 -1.08 -32.69
CA HIS A 34 13.24 -0.95 -31.94
C HIS A 34 14.46 -1.42 -32.74
N GLY A 35 14.35 -2.55 -33.46
CA GLY A 35 15.43 -3.07 -34.29
C GLY A 35 15.86 -2.12 -35.41
N ARG A 36 14.92 -1.32 -35.94
CA ARG A 36 15.17 -0.34 -37.00
C ARG A 36 15.68 1.01 -36.48
N THR A 37 15.34 1.38 -35.24
CA THR A 37 15.64 2.71 -34.68
C THR A 37 16.80 2.75 -33.67
N SER A 38 17.19 1.61 -33.07
CA SER A 38 18.08 1.59 -31.89
C SER A 38 19.59 1.66 -32.15
N ARG A 39 20.08 1.32 -33.36
CA ARG A 39 21.48 0.87 -33.49
C ARG A 39 22.52 1.92 -33.92
N THR A 40 22.14 3.09 -34.43
CA THR A 40 23.06 4.18 -34.81
C THR A 40 22.28 5.46 -35.14
N ALA A 41 22.97 6.58 -35.38
CA ALA A 41 22.37 7.72 -36.07
C ALA A 41 21.83 7.30 -37.46
N ARG A 42 20.63 7.78 -37.79
CA ARG A 42 19.89 7.43 -39.01
C ARG A 42 19.23 8.68 -39.58
N PRO A 43 18.93 8.73 -40.89
CA PRO A 43 18.19 9.84 -41.48
C PRO A 43 16.81 10.01 -40.83
N ALA A 44 16.38 11.26 -40.56
CA ALA A 44 15.08 11.54 -39.94
C ALA A 44 13.88 10.89 -40.66
N LYS A 45 13.94 10.82 -42.00
CA LYS A 45 12.94 10.14 -42.84
C LYS A 45 12.72 8.68 -42.44
N MET A 46 13.76 7.98 -42.03
CA MET A 46 13.68 6.58 -41.60
C MET A 46 12.86 6.44 -40.31
N PHE A 47 13.06 7.35 -39.34
CA PHE A 47 12.27 7.38 -38.12
C PHE A 47 10.79 7.70 -38.41
N CYS A 48 10.50 8.69 -39.26
CA CYS A 48 9.14 9.02 -39.69
C CYS A 48 8.44 7.81 -40.32
N MET A 49 9.12 7.12 -41.26
CA MET A 49 8.60 5.88 -41.86
C MET A 49 8.34 4.76 -40.85
N CYS A 50 9.24 4.58 -39.87
CA CYS A 50 9.06 3.57 -38.83
C CYS A 50 7.90 3.88 -37.91
N ILE A 51 7.67 5.15 -37.56
CA ILE A 51 6.52 5.58 -36.76
C ILE A 51 5.22 5.35 -37.54
N ARG A 52 5.12 5.83 -38.78
CA ARG A 52 3.91 5.61 -39.62
C ARG A 52 3.58 4.12 -39.71
N LYS A 53 4.58 3.29 -39.99
CA LYS A 53 4.40 1.84 -40.05
C LYS A 53 3.92 1.24 -38.71
N LEU A 54 4.43 1.72 -37.59
CA LEU A 54 3.99 1.27 -36.26
C LEU A 54 2.53 1.66 -35.98
N LEU A 55 2.13 2.88 -36.36
CA LEU A 55 0.74 3.35 -36.23
C LEU A 55 -0.21 2.53 -37.12
N GLU A 56 0.20 2.19 -38.33
CA GLU A 56 -0.53 1.30 -39.24
C GLU A 56 -0.63 -0.13 -38.70
N GLU A 57 0.47 -0.72 -38.22
CA GLU A 57 0.49 -2.09 -37.65
C GLU A 57 -0.45 -2.23 -36.43
N TYR A 58 -0.73 -1.13 -35.72
CA TYR A 58 -1.68 -1.08 -34.61
C TYR A 58 -3.08 -0.56 -34.95
N SER A 59 -3.34 -0.22 -36.21
CA SER A 59 -4.60 0.39 -36.66
C SER A 59 -4.98 1.61 -35.79
N VAL A 60 -4.01 2.48 -35.50
CA VAL A 60 -4.23 3.62 -34.58
C VAL A 60 -5.30 4.56 -35.11
N LYS A 61 -5.33 4.81 -36.43
CA LYS A 61 -6.37 5.64 -37.06
C LYS A 61 -7.77 5.09 -36.78
N ASP A 62 -8.02 3.82 -37.11
CA ASP A 62 -9.33 3.19 -36.94
C ASP A 62 -9.80 3.27 -35.47
N ARG A 63 -8.89 3.09 -34.51
CA ARG A 63 -9.20 3.20 -33.08
C ARG A 63 -9.53 4.63 -32.65
N ILE A 64 -8.80 5.63 -33.16
CA ILE A 64 -9.11 7.04 -32.89
C ILE A 64 -10.47 7.40 -33.50
N ASP A 65 -10.76 6.93 -34.71
CA ASP A 65 -12.05 7.14 -35.36
C ASP A 65 -13.19 6.47 -34.57
N GLU A 66 -13.00 5.24 -34.08
CA GLU A 66 -13.96 4.57 -33.18
C GLU A 66 -14.20 5.36 -31.88
N MET A 67 -13.15 5.92 -31.27
CA MET A 67 -13.28 6.78 -30.09
C MET A 67 -14.05 8.06 -30.40
N ALA A 68 -13.79 8.70 -31.55
CA ALA A 68 -14.51 9.89 -31.99
C ALA A 68 -16.01 9.62 -32.19
N HIS A 69 -16.37 8.49 -32.81
CA HIS A 69 -17.77 8.07 -32.95
C HIS A 69 -18.43 7.76 -31.59
N GLY A 70 -17.66 7.22 -30.64
CA GLY A 70 -18.11 7.03 -29.26
C GLY A 70 -18.51 8.35 -28.58
N PHE A 71 -17.64 9.36 -28.66
CA PHE A 71 -17.95 10.69 -28.14
C PHE A 71 -19.15 11.34 -28.84
N GLU A 72 -19.29 11.18 -30.16
CA GLU A 72 -20.44 11.69 -30.89
C GLU A 72 -21.75 11.03 -30.42
N ALA A 73 -21.74 9.72 -30.18
CA ALA A 73 -22.89 8.97 -29.67
C ALA A 73 -23.27 9.38 -28.23
N GLU A 74 -22.30 9.80 -27.42
CA GLU A 74 -22.51 10.34 -26.07
C GLU A 74 -22.95 11.81 -26.07
N GLY A 75 -22.96 12.48 -27.23
CA GLY A 75 -23.31 13.90 -27.37
C GLY A 75 -22.13 14.87 -27.14
N GLU A 76 -20.93 14.34 -26.92
CA GLU A 76 -19.68 15.09 -26.69
C GLU A 76 -19.04 15.52 -28.03
N LEU A 77 -19.76 16.35 -28.79
CA LEU A 77 -19.39 16.76 -30.15
C LEU A 77 -18.02 17.44 -30.26
N ALA A 78 -17.63 18.20 -29.23
CA ALA A 78 -16.33 18.87 -29.20
C ALA A 78 -15.18 17.86 -29.10
N LEU A 79 -15.32 16.82 -28.27
CA LEU A 79 -14.33 15.76 -28.14
C LEU A 79 -14.27 14.91 -29.40
N ALA A 80 -15.42 14.60 -30.01
CA ALA A 80 -15.47 13.88 -31.29
C ALA A 80 -14.66 14.59 -32.38
N LEU A 81 -14.86 15.91 -32.54
CA LEU A 81 -14.11 16.73 -33.50
C LEU A 81 -12.61 16.81 -33.19
N GLN A 82 -12.23 16.88 -31.91
CA GLN A 82 -10.83 16.90 -31.51
C GLN A 82 -10.15 15.58 -31.83
N TYR A 83 -10.76 14.45 -31.44
CA TYR A 83 -10.20 13.12 -31.67
C TYR A 83 -10.07 12.82 -33.17
N GLY A 84 -11.07 13.18 -33.97
CA GLY A 84 -11.03 12.99 -35.42
C GLY A 84 -9.87 13.73 -36.12
N GLN A 85 -9.31 14.78 -35.51
CA GLN A 85 -8.19 15.55 -36.08
C GLN A 85 -6.80 15.05 -35.63
N ILE A 86 -6.70 14.28 -34.53
CA ILE A 86 -5.41 13.89 -33.93
C ILE A 86 -4.51 13.15 -34.93
N HIS A 87 -5.07 12.19 -35.65
CA HIS A 87 -4.31 11.38 -36.60
C HIS A 87 -3.70 12.24 -37.72
N ASP A 88 -4.48 13.17 -38.26
CA ASP A 88 -4.07 14.00 -39.38
C ASP A 88 -3.01 15.01 -38.96
N GLU A 89 -3.14 15.61 -37.76
CA GLU A 89 -2.12 16.49 -37.18
C GLU A 89 -0.79 15.78 -36.92
N ILE A 90 -0.82 14.56 -36.38
CA ILE A 90 0.39 13.74 -36.20
C ILE A 90 1.02 13.40 -37.56
N THR A 91 0.19 13.07 -38.56
CA THR A 91 0.68 12.77 -39.91
C THR A 91 1.34 13.99 -40.54
N GLU A 92 0.72 15.17 -40.42
CA GLU A 92 1.27 16.43 -40.91
C GLU A 92 2.58 16.80 -40.22
N LEU A 93 2.70 16.57 -38.90
CA LEU A 93 3.95 16.76 -38.16
C LEU A 93 5.07 15.87 -38.71
N LEU A 94 4.78 14.59 -38.96
CA LEU A 94 5.75 13.66 -39.53
C LEU A 94 6.14 14.04 -40.97
N ASP A 95 5.19 14.53 -41.77
CA ASP A 95 5.45 15.00 -43.14
C ASP A 95 6.35 16.24 -43.14
N LYS A 96 6.12 17.19 -42.23
CA LYS A 96 6.99 18.36 -42.03
C LYS A 96 8.39 17.95 -41.59
N ALA A 97 8.49 17.04 -40.61
CA ALA A 97 9.77 16.53 -40.12
C ALA A 97 10.57 15.83 -41.24
N GLU A 98 9.90 15.00 -42.05
CA GLU A 98 10.52 14.33 -43.19
C GLU A 98 10.96 15.32 -44.27
N THR A 99 10.16 16.36 -44.54
CA THR A 99 10.46 17.37 -45.56
C THR A 99 11.67 18.23 -45.18
N ILE A 100 11.78 18.63 -43.92
CA ILE A 100 12.83 19.54 -43.44
C ILE A 100 14.12 18.78 -43.09
N LEU A 101 14.00 17.64 -42.39
CA LEU A 101 15.12 16.94 -41.78
C LEU A 101 15.42 15.59 -42.45
N GLY A 102 14.73 15.23 -43.52
CA GLY A 102 14.66 13.85 -44.03
C GLY A 102 16.00 13.12 -44.21
N GLN A 103 17.05 13.83 -44.63
CA GLN A 103 18.40 13.28 -44.81
C GLN A 103 19.34 13.51 -43.63
N GLU A 104 18.96 14.35 -42.66
CA GLU A 104 19.78 14.70 -41.51
C GLU A 104 19.97 13.46 -40.61
N PRO A 105 21.22 13.01 -40.40
CA PRO A 105 21.50 11.88 -39.53
C PRO A 105 21.36 12.30 -38.07
N MET A 106 20.49 11.62 -37.33
CA MET A 106 20.28 11.87 -35.91
C MET A 106 20.02 10.59 -35.14
N THR A 107 20.22 10.64 -33.83
CA THR A 107 19.91 9.55 -32.90
C THR A 107 18.41 9.50 -32.61
N ALA A 108 17.93 8.35 -32.11
CA ALA A 108 16.54 8.21 -31.69
C ALA A 108 16.13 9.21 -30.60
N SER A 109 17.04 9.55 -29.69
CA SER A 109 16.76 10.53 -28.62
C SER A 109 16.60 11.95 -29.16
N GLU A 110 17.43 12.36 -30.11
CA GLU A 110 17.32 13.68 -30.74
C GLU A 110 16.02 13.80 -31.54
N PHE A 111 15.71 12.79 -32.35
CA PHE A 111 14.46 12.75 -33.10
C PHE A 111 13.23 12.75 -32.19
N ALA A 112 13.23 11.95 -31.11
CA ALA A 112 12.15 11.91 -30.14
C ALA A 112 11.90 13.28 -29.49
N GLY A 113 12.96 13.97 -29.05
CA GLY A 113 12.83 15.32 -28.48
C GLY A 113 12.30 16.34 -29.50
N MET A 114 12.65 16.22 -30.79
CA MET A 114 12.09 17.09 -31.83
C MET A 114 10.59 16.84 -32.06
N ILE A 115 10.18 15.58 -32.15
CA ILE A 115 8.77 15.22 -32.32
C ILE A 115 7.96 15.58 -31.09
N GLU A 116 8.48 15.40 -29.89
CA GLU A 116 7.82 15.78 -28.63
C GLU A 116 7.58 17.30 -28.57
N ASN A 117 8.61 18.11 -28.88
CA ASN A 117 8.46 19.56 -28.97
C ASN A 117 7.47 19.97 -30.08
N GLY A 118 7.56 19.33 -31.25
CA GLY A 118 6.66 19.60 -32.36
C GLY A 118 5.20 19.27 -32.01
N ALA A 119 4.96 18.14 -31.34
CA ALA A 119 3.64 17.72 -30.88
C ALA A 119 3.10 18.65 -29.79
N GLY A 120 3.97 19.16 -28.89
CA GLY A 120 3.59 20.13 -27.85
C GLY A 120 3.07 21.48 -28.37
N GLU A 121 3.46 21.84 -29.59
CA GLU A 121 3.01 23.07 -30.27
C GLU A 121 1.73 22.88 -31.10
N ILE A 122 1.26 21.65 -31.29
CA ILE A 122 0.02 21.38 -32.03
C ILE A 122 -1.17 21.97 -31.24
N ARG A 123 -1.97 22.78 -31.92
CA ARG A 123 -3.19 23.38 -31.38
C ARG A 123 -4.37 22.92 -32.21
N ILE A 124 -5.12 21.95 -31.70
CA ILE A 124 -6.35 21.48 -32.33
C ILE A 124 -7.45 22.51 -32.05
N GLY A 125 -7.87 23.21 -33.09
CA GLY A 125 -8.95 24.19 -33.01
C GLY A 125 -10.32 23.52 -33.21
N THR A 126 -11.29 23.84 -32.37
CA THR A 126 -12.68 23.45 -32.59
C THR A 126 -13.46 24.64 -33.13
N ILE A 127 -14.13 24.47 -34.27
CA ILE A 127 -15.19 25.39 -34.69
C ILE A 127 -16.36 25.16 -33.73
N PRO A 128 -16.95 26.20 -33.12
CA PRO A 128 -18.11 26.04 -32.25
C PRO A 128 -19.21 25.25 -32.97
N PRO A 129 -19.73 24.15 -32.38
CA PRO A 129 -20.73 23.31 -33.02
C PRO A 129 -22.12 23.98 -33.07
N SER A 130 -22.35 25.02 -32.27
CA SER A 130 -23.61 25.78 -32.18
C SER A 130 -23.46 27.25 -32.56
N ILE A 131 -24.57 27.85 -33.02
CA ILE A 131 -24.69 29.29 -33.26
C ILE A 131 -24.80 30.06 -31.93
N ASP A 132 -25.39 29.43 -30.91
CA ASP A 132 -25.49 29.97 -29.56
C ASP A 132 -24.36 29.39 -28.69
N ALA A 133 -23.30 30.17 -28.51
CA ALA A 133 -22.10 29.75 -27.80
C ALA A 133 -21.40 30.94 -27.12
N LEU A 134 -20.74 30.66 -26.01
CA LEU A 134 -19.84 31.62 -25.37
C LEU A 134 -18.54 31.71 -26.16
N VAL A 135 -18.13 32.94 -26.50
CA VAL A 135 -16.85 33.19 -27.15
C VAL A 135 -15.78 33.43 -26.09
N VAL A 136 -14.86 32.49 -25.95
CA VAL A 136 -13.70 32.59 -25.06
C VAL A 136 -12.43 32.74 -25.89
N GLY A 137 -11.63 33.76 -25.61
CA GLY A 137 -10.38 33.99 -26.32
C GLY A 137 -9.49 35.03 -25.66
N ASP A 138 -8.30 35.25 -26.22
CA ASP A 138 -7.34 36.22 -25.70
C ASP A 138 -7.64 37.66 -26.13
N LEU A 139 -7.13 38.64 -25.37
CA LEU A 139 -7.36 40.08 -25.59
C LEU A 139 -6.79 40.62 -26.92
N THR A 140 -5.79 39.97 -27.51
CA THR A 140 -5.03 40.52 -28.64
C THR A 140 -5.48 39.96 -29.99
N ARG A 141 -5.88 38.69 -30.03
CA ARG A 141 -6.24 37.98 -31.27
C ARG A 141 -7.75 37.87 -31.45
N THR A 142 -8.52 37.84 -30.37
CA THR A 142 -9.98 37.73 -30.46
C THR A 142 -10.54 38.99 -31.11
N ARG A 143 -11.45 38.79 -32.06
CA ARG A 143 -12.19 39.87 -32.72
C ARG A 143 -13.63 39.77 -32.28
N LEU A 144 -14.02 40.67 -31.37
CA LEU A 144 -15.37 40.75 -30.84
C LEU A 144 -16.25 41.58 -31.79
N GLY A 145 -17.35 40.97 -32.23
CA GLY A 145 -18.43 41.64 -32.97
C GLY A 145 -19.31 42.44 -32.02
N ASP A 146 -20.62 42.44 -32.28
CA ASP A 146 -21.62 43.07 -31.41
C ASP A 146 -21.91 42.13 -30.24
N ILE A 147 -21.30 42.40 -29.09
CA ILE A 147 -21.50 41.65 -27.85
C ILE A 147 -22.27 42.51 -26.84
N SER A 148 -23.19 41.90 -26.09
CA SER A 148 -23.92 42.61 -25.03
C SER A 148 -23.13 42.65 -23.73
N HIS A 149 -22.48 41.54 -23.37
CA HIS A 149 -21.76 41.36 -22.11
C HIS A 149 -20.33 40.92 -22.38
N LEU A 150 -19.36 41.49 -21.66
CA LEU A 150 -17.96 41.08 -21.73
C LEU A 150 -17.41 40.77 -20.34
N PHE A 151 -16.77 39.61 -20.20
CA PHE A 151 -16.05 39.20 -18.99
C PHE A 151 -14.54 39.21 -19.28
N VAL A 152 -13.80 40.04 -18.56
CA VAL A 152 -12.34 40.07 -18.61
C VAL A 152 -11.81 39.40 -17.34
N MET A 153 -11.25 38.21 -17.54
CA MET A 153 -10.78 37.37 -16.45
C MET A 153 -9.29 37.53 -16.21
N GLY A 154 -8.88 37.40 -14.94
CA GLY A 154 -7.48 37.41 -14.56
C GLY A 154 -6.87 38.82 -14.59
N MET A 155 -7.66 39.82 -14.20
CA MET A 155 -7.23 41.21 -13.99
C MET A 155 -6.30 41.33 -12.78
N ASN A 156 -5.19 40.58 -12.78
CA ASN A 156 -4.17 40.54 -11.75
C ASN A 156 -2.90 41.27 -12.21
N ASP A 157 -2.14 41.77 -11.23
CA ASP A 157 -0.83 42.37 -11.48
C ASP A 157 0.11 41.39 -12.21
N GLY A 158 0.92 41.92 -13.13
CA GLY A 158 1.81 41.16 -14.00
C GLY A 158 1.15 40.29 -15.09
N ARG A 159 -0.17 40.04 -15.02
CA ARG A 159 -0.93 39.31 -16.05
C ARG A 159 -1.65 40.25 -17.00
N ILE A 160 -2.34 41.25 -16.46
CA ILE A 160 -3.01 42.28 -17.25
C ILE A 160 -2.61 43.64 -16.68
N PRO A 161 -1.96 44.52 -17.47
CA PRO A 161 -1.36 44.25 -18.77
C PRO A 161 -0.15 43.32 -18.63
N SER A 162 0.04 42.39 -19.57
CA SER A 162 1.27 41.60 -19.64
C SER A 162 2.29 42.29 -20.55
N ALA A 163 3.54 42.36 -20.10
CA ALA A 163 4.69 42.75 -20.94
C ALA A 163 5.04 41.72 -22.02
N GLY A 164 4.45 40.52 -21.96
CA GLY A 164 4.88 39.35 -22.69
C GLY A 164 6.12 38.71 -22.04
N SER A 165 6.08 37.41 -21.83
CA SER A 165 7.21 36.63 -21.32
C SER A 165 7.84 35.83 -22.45
N GLY A 166 9.04 36.21 -22.87
CA GLY A 166 9.80 35.43 -23.83
C GLY A 166 11.29 35.69 -23.69
N SER A 167 12.09 34.62 -23.73
CA SER A 167 13.54 34.73 -23.94
C SER A 167 13.76 35.30 -25.34
N ALA A 168 14.10 36.58 -25.42
CA ALA A 168 14.43 37.21 -26.69
C ALA A 168 15.91 36.97 -27.03
N LEU A 169 16.20 36.63 -28.29
CA LEU A 169 17.58 36.59 -28.81
C LEU A 169 18.30 37.94 -28.62
N PHE A 170 17.56 39.05 -28.74
CA PHE A 170 18.04 40.41 -28.51
C PHE A 170 17.49 40.98 -27.20
N THR A 171 18.38 41.57 -26.41
CA THR A 171 18.04 42.39 -25.26
C THR A 171 17.27 43.64 -25.67
N GLN A 172 16.56 44.27 -24.73
CA GLN A 172 15.82 45.52 -25.01
C GLN A 172 16.74 46.63 -25.54
N LYS A 173 17.96 46.74 -25.00
CA LYS A 173 18.96 47.73 -25.45
C LYS A 173 19.41 47.48 -26.89
N GLU A 174 19.57 46.22 -27.29
CA GLU A 174 19.93 45.88 -28.67
C GLU A 174 18.78 46.19 -29.64
N ARG A 175 17.52 45.94 -29.24
CA ARG A 175 16.35 46.33 -30.04
C ARG A 175 16.26 47.85 -30.24
N GLU A 176 16.51 48.63 -29.19
CA GLU A 176 16.53 50.09 -29.27
C GLU A 176 17.63 50.61 -30.20
N LEU A 177 18.82 49.99 -30.18
CA LEU A 177 19.92 50.36 -31.06
C LEU A 177 19.61 50.03 -32.53
N LEU A 178 19.09 48.83 -32.80
CA LEU A 178 18.78 48.33 -34.15
C LEU A 178 17.67 49.14 -34.84
N ARG A 179 16.79 49.78 -34.07
CA ARG A 179 15.70 50.63 -34.59
C ARG A 179 16.14 51.83 -35.39
N THR A 180 17.38 52.26 -35.21
CA THR A 180 17.94 53.39 -35.96
C THR A 180 18.10 53.09 -37.45
N GLY A 181 18.09 51.81 -37.85
CA GLY A 181 18.21 51.39 -39.25
C GLY A 181 17.26 50.28 -39.70
N PHE A 182 16.52 49.65 -38.79
CA PHE A 182 15.64 48.51 -39.08
C PHE A 182 14.32 48.59 -38.33
N GLU A 183 13.24 48.10 -38.95
CA GLU A 183 11.96 47.90 -38.27
C GLU A 183 12.04 46.60 -37.44
N ILE A 184 11.89 46.72 -36.12
CA ILE A 184 12.03 45.61 -35.16
C ILE A 184 10.74 45.49 -34.35
N ALA A 185 10.40 44.25 -33.96
CA ALA A 185 9.27 43.94 -33.08
C ALA A 185 9.24 44.83 -31.81
N PRO A 186 8.06 45.08 -31.23
CA PRO A 186 7.90 46.01 -30.11
C PRO A 186 8.79 45.70 -28.90
N THR A 187 9.14 46.74 -28.15
CA THR A 187 9.82 46.62 -26.85
C THR A 187 8.82 46.19 -25.76
N VAL A 188 9.33 45.82 -24.59
CA VAL A 188 8.47 45.51 -23.42
C VAL A 188 7.51 46.66 -23.10
N LEU A 189 8.02 47.89 -23.12
CA LEU A 189 7.20 49.08 -22.81
C LEU A 189 6.11 49.29 -23.86
N GLU A 190 6.42 49.08 -25.13
CA GLU A 190 5.43 49.18 -26.21
C GLU A 190 4.41 48.05 -26.17
N ASN A 191 4.82 46.83 -25.83
CA ASN A 191 3.88 45.73 -25.62
C ASN A 191 2.88 46.06 -24.51
N LEU A 192 3.33 46.68 -23.41
CA LEU A 192 2.44 47.17 -22.36
C LEU A 192 1.47 48.22 -22.90
N TYR A 193 1.92 49.18 -23.70
CA TYR A 193 1.02 50.17 -24.33
C TYR A 193 0.05 49.55 -25.32
N VAL A 194 0.49 48.58 -26.13
CA VAL A 194 -0.36 47.83 -27.06
C VAL A 194 -1.41 47.03 -26.30
N GLN A 195 -1.05 46.38 -25.20
CA GLN A 195 -1.99 45.70 -24.30
C GLN A 195 -3.03 46.67 -23.72
N ARG A 196 -2.58 47.83 -23.20
CA ARG A 196 -3.50 48.88 -22.72
C ARG A 196 -4.43 49.37 -23.82
N TYR A 197 -3.93 49.52 -25.05
CA TYR A 197 -4.77 49.86 -26.20
C TYR A 197 -5.83 48.80 -26.49
N TYR A 198 -5.47 47.50 -26.48
CA TYR A 198 -6.43 46.41 -26.66
C TYR A 198 -7.46 46.35 -25.52
N LEU A 199 -7.05 46.58 -24.27
CA LEU A 199 -7.98 46.69 -23.14
C LEU A 199 -8.97 47.83 -23.34
N THR A 200 -8.50 49.01 -23.75
CA THR A 200 -9.37 50.15 -24.07
C THR A 200 -10.35 49.79 -25.19
N LEU A 201 -9.91 49.11 -26.25
CA LEU A 201 -10.81 48.64 -27.30
C LEU A 201 -11.84 47.65 -26.74
N ALA A 202 -11.42 46.68 -25.93
CA ALA A 202 -12.29 45.66 -25.36
C ALA A 202 -13.32 46.25 -24.39
N PHE A 203 -12.92 47.16 -23.51
CA PHE A 203 -13.82 47.77 -22.53
C PHE A 203 -14.94 48.60 -23.16
N ASN A 204 -14.74 49.10 -24.38
CA ASN A 204 -15.74 49.86 -25.14
C ASN A 204 -16.60 49.00 -26.08
N LYS A 205 -16.40 47.67 -26.09
CA LYS A 205 -17.16 46.74 -26.96
C LYS A 205 -18.55 46.34 -26.45
N PRO A 206 -18.77 46.03 -25.15
CA PRO A 206 -20.08 45.54 -24.72
C PRO A 206 -21.15 46.63 -24.82
N SER A 207 -22.33 46.29 -25.33
CA SER A 207 -23.46 47.23 -25.38
C SER A 207 -24.11 47.44 -24.01
N ASP A 208 -24.04 46.45 -23.12
CA ASP A 208 -24.80 46.43 -21.86
C ASP A 208 -23.87 46.42 -20.63
N GLN A 209 -23.03 45.40 -20.45
CA GLN A 209 -22.25 45.22 -19.21
C GLN A 209 -20.81 44.75 -19.45
N LEU A 210 -19.89 45.27 -18.64
CA LEU A 210 -18.48 44.87 -18.57
C LEU A 210 -18.17 44.34 -17.16
N TYR A 211 -17.64 43.12 -17.08
CA TYR A 211 -17.23 42.48 -15.84
C TYR A 211 -15.71 42.32 -15.83
N LEU A 212 -15.06 42.83 -14.78
CA LEU A 212 -13.63 42.70 -14.58
C LEU A 212 -13.40 41.80 -13.36
N THR A 213 -12.78 40.64 -13.56
CA THR A 213 -12.61 39.65 -12.48
C THR A 213 -11.15 39.33 -12.24
N TYR A 214 -10.80 39.16 -10.96
CA TYR A 214 -9.47 38.74 -10.54
C TYR A 214 -9.55 37.83 -9.31
N PRO A 215 -8.86 36.68 -9.29
CA PRO A 215 -8.68 35.89 -8.09
C PRO A 215 -7.73 36.59 -7.10
N THR A 216 -7.96 36.39 -5.81
CA THR A 216 -7.06 36.80 -4.71
C THR A 216 -6.07 35.72 -4.31
N LEU A 217 -6.31 34.47 -4.73
CA LEU A 217 -5.44 33.32 -4.48
C LEU A 217 -5.23 32.50 -5.74
N SER A 218 -4.03 31.98 -5.92
CA SER A 218 -3.74 30.99 -6.96
C SER A 218 -4.27 29.61 -6.56
N VAL A 219 -4.24 28.65 -7.48
CA VAL A 219 -4.58 27.24 -7.21
C VAL A 219 -3.65 26.61 -6.15
N SER A 220 -2.41 27.12 -6.01
CA SER A 220 -1.47 26.69 -4.96
C SER A 220 -1.63 27.44 -3.63
N GLY A 221 -2.56 28.40 -3.55
CA GLY A 221 -2.80 29.21 -2.35
C GLY A 221 -1.89 30.45 -2.22
N GLU A 222 -1.16 30.83 -3.26
CA GLU A 222 -0.37 32.07 -3.26
C GLU A 222 -1.27 33.29 -3.41
N GLN A 223 -0.96 34.36 -2.67
CA GLN A 223 -1.71 35.61 -2.76
C GLN A 223 -1.46 36.30 -4.12
N LEU A 224 -2.55 36.66 -4.79
CA LEU A 224 -2.54 37.38 -6.05
C LEU A 224 -3.08 38.81 -5.85
N SER A 225 -2.37 39.79 -6.40
CA SER A 225 -2.76 41.19 -6.35
C SER A 225 -3.64 41.58 -7.54
N PRO A 226 -4.56 42.54 -7.39
CA PRO A 226 -5.32 43.11 -8.50
C PRO A 226 -4.38 43.83 -9.49
N SER A 227 -4.82 43.94 -10.74
CA SER A 227 -4.17 44.73 -11.77
C SER A 227 -4.18 46.22 -11.43
N CYS A 228 -3.10 46.93 -11.74
CA CYS A 228 -3.03 48.39 -11.65
C CYS A 228 -4.07 49.12 -12.52
N ILE A 229 -4.63 48.46 -13.56
CA ILE A 229 -5.70 49.03 -14.40
C ILE A 229 -6.98 49.27 -13.57
N LEU A 230 -7.19 48.50 -12.51
CA LEU A 230 -8.36 48.70 -11.64
C LEU A 230 -8.23 49.98 -10.82
N GLU A 231 -7.02 50.38 -10.45
CA GLU A 231 -6.75 51.67 -9.79
C GLU A 231 -6.97 52.83 -10.77
N ASP A 232 -6.47 52.71 -12.00
CA ASP A 232 -6.73 53.69 -13.07
C ASP A 232 -8.23 53.91 -13.29
N LEU A 233 -9.03 52.84 -13.27
CA LEU A 233 -10.48 52.92 -13.45
C LEU A 233 -11.19 53.58 -12.26
N ASP A 234 -10.70 53.39 -11.04
CA ASP A 234 -11.25 54.05 -9.86
C ASP A 234 -11.05 55.57 -9.88
N GLU A 235 -9.91 56.02 -10.42
CA GLU A 235 -9.66 57.46 -10.63
C GLU A 235 -10.56 58.03 -11.74
N LEU A 236 -10.84 57.26 -12.80
CA LEU A 236 -11.59 57.71 -13.97
C LEU A 236 -13.12 57.62 -13.79
N ILE A 237 -13.60 56.66 -13.00
CA ILE A 237 -15.03 56.34 -12.85
C ILE A 237 -15.41 56.52 -11.38
N PRO A 238 -16.03 57.64 -11.00
CA PRO A 238 -16.45 57.89 -9.63
C PRO A 238 -17.36 56.78 -9.10
N GLY A 239 -16.94 56.13 -8.01
CA GLY A 239 -17.68 55.05 -7.35
C GLY A 239 -17.38 53.64 -7.85
N PHE A 240 -16.38 53.46 -8.73
CA PHE A 240 -15.96 52.14 -9.23
C PHE A 240 -15.49 51.20 -8.12
N SER A 241 -14.65 51.65 -7.17
CA SER A 241 -14.28 50.87 -5.98
C SER A 241 -15.48 50.40 -5.17
N GLY A 242 -16.57 51.18 -5.15
CA GLY A 242 -17.82 50.82 -4.47
C GLY A 242 -18.65 49.76 -5.19
N SER A 243 -18.32 49.45 -6.45
CA SER A 243 -18.95 48.41 -7.28
C SER A 243 -18.24 47.05 -7.22
N VAL A 244 -17.07 46.98 -6.59
CA VAL A 244 -16.32 45.74 -6.41
C VAL A 244 -17.10 44.83 -5.47
N LYS A 245 -17.56 43.71 -6.01
CA LYS A 245 -18.21 42.64 -5.25
C LYS A 245 -17.24 41.49 -5.06
N THR A 246 -17.01 41.10 -3.81
CA THR A 246 -16.37 39.82 -3.53
C THR A 246 -17.40 38.73 -3.79
N VAL A 247 -17.23 37.97 -4.86
CA VAL A 247 -18.07 36.79 -5.12
C VAL A 247 -17.58 35.68 -4.20
N HIS A 248 -18.33 35.40 -3.15
CA HIS A 248 -18.11 34.22 -2.33
C HIS A 248 -18.89 33.05 -2.93
N ASN A 249 -18.36 31.83 -2.86
CA ASN A 249 -19.09 30.60 -3.23
C ASN A 249 -20.39 30.36 -2.42
N ARG A 250 -20.72 31.28 -1.50
CA ARG A 250 -21.83 31.20 -0.53
C ARG A 250 -22.78 32.40 -0.60
N ASP A 251 -22.66 33.29 -1.57
CA ASP A 251 -23.65 34.37 -1.70
C ASP A 251 -25.01 33.75 -2.08
N GLU A 252 -25.97 33.81 -1.14
CA GLU A 252 -27.26 33.12 -1.17
C GLU A 252 -28.14 33.52 -2.37
N ASP A 253 -27.81 34.62 -3.05
CA ASP A 253 -28.61 35.23 -4.11
C ASP A 253 -28.37 34.63 -5.52
N GLU A 254 -27.30 33.84 -5.73
CA GLU A 254 -26.97 33.25 -7.03
C GLU A 254 -26.60 31.76 -6.89
N LEU A 255 -27.62 30.93 -6.66
CA LEU A 255 -27.50 29.49 -6.53
C LEU A 255 -27.16 28.82 -7.88
N TRP A 256 -25.88 28.53 -8.09
CA TRP A 256 -25.45 27.59 -9.13
C TRP A 256 -25.72 26.15 -8.68
N ARG A 257 -26.13 25.26 -9.59
CA ARG A 257 -26.56 23.89 -9.26
C ARG A 257 -25.50 23.05 -8.52
N GLU A 258 -24.22 23.24 -8.84
CA GLU A 258 -23.11 22.56 -8.16
C GLU A 258 -22.88 23.13 -6.75
N SER A 259 -22.91 24.45 -6.59
CA SER A 259 -22.85 25.12 -5.27
C SER A 259 -24.02 24.70 -4.38
N ALA A 260 -25.21 24.51 -4.96
CA ALA A 260 -26.38 24.01 -4.26
C ALA A 260 -26.18 22.59 -3.69
N PHE A 261 -25.51 21.69 -4.43
CA PHE A 261 -25.22 20.34 -3.95
C PHE A 261 -24.24 20.34 -2.77
N GLU A 262 -23.14 21.09 -2.87
CA GLU A 262 -22.14 21.20 -1.79
C GLU A 262 -22.73 21.86 -0.53
N MET A 263 -23.52 22.92 -0.70
CA MET A 263 -24.20 23.57 0.41
C MET A 263 -25.20 22.64 1.09
N ALA A 264 -26.05 21.96 0.31
CA ALA A 264 -27.00 20.99 0.85
C ALA A 264 -26.29 19.85 1.60
N ALA A 265 -25.17 19.35 1.09
CA ALA A 265 -24.35 18.35 1.78
C ALA A 265 -23.81 18.88 3.12
N SER A 266 -23.28 20.10 3.14
CA SER A 266 -22.74 20.75 4.33
C SER A 266 -23.82 21.00 5.39
N ASP A 267 -24.97 21.52 4.97
CA ASP A 267 -26.14 21.76 5.81
C ASP A 267 -26.63 20.45 6.44
N LEU A 268 -26.83 19.42 5.64
CA LEU A 268 -27.26 18.10 6.12
C LEU A 268 -26.26 17.52 7.12
N ARG A 269 -24.95 17.63 6.85
CA ARG A 269 -23.94 17.12 7.79
C ARG A 269 -23.95 17.89 9.10
N ARG A 270 -24.13 19.22 9.05
CA ARG A 270 -24.26 20.07 10.25
C ARG A 270 -25.50 19.71 11.07
N LEU A 271 -26.64 19.50 10.42
CA LEU A 271 -27.88 19.02 11.05
C LEU A 271 -27.67 17.66 11.74
N VAL A 272 -27.05 16.70 11.04
CA VAL A 272 -26.73 15.37 11.61
C VAL A 272 -25.79 15.47 12.82
N SER A 273 -24.92 16.47 12.82
CA SER A 273 -23.97 16.71 13.92
C SER A 273 -24.58 17.51 15.08
N GLY A 274 -25.89 17.78 15.05
CA GLY A 274 -26.62 18.52 16.08
C GLY A 274 -26.44 20.04 16.03
N GLY A 275 -25.89 20.57 14.93
CA GLY A 275 -25.81 22.01 14.69
C GLY A 275 -27.10 22.58 14.11
N GLU A 276 -27.37 23.85 14.37
CA GLU A 276 -28.48 24.58 13.76
C GLU A 276 -28.10 25.05 12.34
N VAL A 277 -29.03 24.91 11.41
CA VAL A 277 -28.97 25.46 10.04
C VAL A 277 -30.21 26.34 9.86
N SER A 278 -30.06 27.51 9.26
CA SER A 278 -31.20 28.35 8.84
C SER A 278 -32.08 27.61 7.83
N GLU A 279 -33.29 28.11 7.57
CA GLU A 279 -34.16 27.55 6.53
C GLU A 279 -33.40 27.52 5.19
N SER A 280 -33.07 26.31 4.73
CA SER A 280 -32.31 26.10 3.50
C SER A 280 -33.27 25.94 2.33
N ALA A 281 -33.48 27.02 1.58
CA ALA A 281 -34.28 27.02 0.36
C ALA A 281 -33.76 25.98 -0.66
N VAL A 282 -32.47 25.66 -0.61
CA VAL A 282 -31.85 24.61 -1.43
C VAL A 282 -32.34 23.22 -1.03
N LEU A 283 -32.38 22.90 0.26
CA LEU A 283 -32.92 21.62 0.72
C LEU A 283 -34.41 21.48 0.40
N GLU A 284 -35.18 22.56 0.53
CA GLU A 284 -36.59 22.59 0.13
C GLU A 284 -36.75 22.39 -1.38
N TYR A 285 -35.95 23.06 -2.20
CA TYR A 285 -35.93 22.85 -3.65
C TYR A 285 -35.57 21.41 -4.01
N LEU A 286 -34.48 20.86 -3.47
CA LEU A 286 -34.06 19.49 -3.74
C LEU A 286 -35.11 18.47 -3.31
N ALA A 287 -35.80 18.71 -2.18
CA ALA A 287 -36.89 17.85 -1.73
C ALA A 287 -38.07 17.81 -2.73
N ASN A 288 -38.37 18.95 -3.36
CA ASN A 288 -39.51 19.09 -4.26
C ASN A 288 -39.18 18.72 -5.72
N ALA A 289 -38.01 19.13 -6.22
CA ALA A 289 -37.62 19.03 -7.62
C ALA A 289 -36.70 17.84 -7.92
N GLU A 290 -35.81 17.46 -6.99
CA GLU A 290 -34.77 16.44 -7.20
C GLU A 290 -34.63 15.48 -6.01
N PRO A 291 -35.71 14.75 -5.63
CA PRO A 291 -35.72 13.95 -4.41
C PRO A 291 -34.69 12.81 -4.39
N ASP A 292 -34.27 12.32 -5.57
CA ASP A 292 -33.19 11.33 -5.69
C ASP A 292 -31.82 11.90 -5.28
N VAL A 293 -31.54 13.15 -5.65
CA VAL A 293 -30.32 13.86 -5.27
C VAL A 293 -30.31 14.10 -3.76
N LEU A 294 -31.44 14.51 -3.20
CA LEU A 294 -31.57 14.67 -1.74
C LEU A 294 -31.37 13.33 -1.01
N ARG A 295 -31.94 12.22 -1.50
CA ARG A 295 -31.72 10.88 -0.93
C ARG A 295 -30.24 10.49 -0.94
N LEU A 296 -29.52 10.78 -2.01
CA LEU A 296 -28.08 10.54 -2.11
C LEU A 296 -27.32 11.36 -1.06
N LEU A 297 -27.62 12.66 -0.96
CA LEU A 297 -26.99 13.55 0.03
C LEU A 297 -27.27 13.10 1.48
N MET A 298 -28.51 12.70 1.77
CA MET A 298 -28.87 12.13 3.07
C MET A 298 -28.07 10.86 3.36
N SER A 299 -27.90 9.97 2.37
CA SER A 299 -27.11 8.75 2.56
C SER A 299 -25.65 9.04 2.93
N GLY A 300 -25.07 10.10 2.37
CA GLY A 300 -23.73 10.58 2.74
C GLY A 300 -23.70 11.25 4.12
N ALA A 301 -24.69 12.08 4.45
CA ALA A 301 -24.76 12.79 5.72
C ALA A 301 -24.86 11.84 6.92
N PHE A 302 -25.68 10.78 6.80
CA PHE A 302 -25.87 9.74 7.82
C PHE A 302 -24.93 8.54 7.68
N TYR A 303 -23.95 8.61 6.78
CA TYR A 303 -23.02 7.50 6.57
C TYR A 303 -22.25 7.16 7.85
N THR A 304 -22.27 5.88 8.19
CA THR A 304 -21.39 5.27 9.18
C THR A 304 -20.64 4.13 8.52
N ASN A 305 -19.37 3.97 8.86
CA ASN A 305 -18.56 2.85 8.41
C ASN A 305 -18.76 1.64 9.33
N SER A 306 -20.02 1.27 9.53
CA SER A 306 -20.42 0.10 10.30
C SER A 306 -20.64 -1.09 9.37
N GLN A 307 -20.11 -2.25 9.75
CA GLN A 307 -20.25 -3.48 8.99
C GLN A 307 -21.39 -4.30 9.59
N SER A 308 -22.27 -4.82 8.74
CA SER A 308 -23.26 -5.81 9.19
C SER A 308 -22.60 -7.18 9.24
N SER A 309 -22.92 -7.99 10.25
CA SER A 309 -22.47 -9.38 10.29
C SER A 309 -22.94 -10.13 9.06
N LEU A 310 -22.12 -11.07 8.58
CA LEU A 310 -22.51 -11.95 7.49
C LEU A 310 -23.68 -12.82 7.95
N ASP A 311 -24.63 -13.06 7.06
CA ASP A 311 -25.64 -14.10 7.30
C ASP A 311 -24.95 -15.45 7.52
N LYS A 312 -25.46 -16.24 8.47
CA LYS A 312 -24.87 -17.53 8.85
C LYS A 312 -24.66 -18.46 7.66
N ARG A 313 -25.57 -18.45 6.67
CA ARG A 313 -25.42 -19.25 5.43
C ARG A 313 -24.27 -18.74 4.59
N VAL A 314 -24.11 -17.42 4.46
CA VAL A 314 -22.99 -16.82 3.73
C VAL A 314 -21.66 -17.13 4.42
N ALA A 315 -21.60 -17.03 5.75
CA ALA A 315 -20.40 -17.40 6.51
C ALA A 315 -20.04 -18.88 6.33
N MET A 316 -21.04 -19.78 6.33
CA MET A 316 -20.86 -21.22 6.08
C MET A 316 -20.40 -21.49 4.63
N ASP A 317 -20.98 -20.80 3.65
CA ASP A 317 -20.56 -20.89 2.25
C ASP A 317 -19.15 -20.33 2.04
N LEU A 318 -18.71 -19.36 2.84
CA LEU A 318 -17.39 -18.73 2.74
C LEU A 318 -16.31 -19.56 3.45
N TYR A 319 -16.60 -20.05 4.65
CA TYR A 319 -15.60 -20.69 5.52
C TYR A 319 -15.71 -22.23 5.60
N GLY A 320 -16.84 -22.80 5.18
CA GLY A 320 -17.16 -24.22 5.30
C GLY A 320 -17.93 -24.58 6.58
N GLU A 321 -18.42 -25.82 6.66
CA GLU A 321 -19.09 -26.34 7.86
C GLU A 321 -18.11 -26.47 9.02
N VAL A 322 -16.90 -26.92 8.74
CA VAL A 322 -15.79 -27.02 9.70
C VAL A 322 -14.75 -25.96 9.35
N LEU A 323 -14.45 -25.08 10.30
CA LEU A 323 -13.45 -24.04 10.13
C LEU A 323 -12.06 -24.63 10.32
N HIS A 324 -11.32 -24.79 9.22
CA HIS A 324 -9.90 -25.13 9.26
C HIS A 324 -9.06 -23.84 9.32
N GLY A 325 -8.32 -23.64 10.42
CA GLY A 325 -7.52 -22.42 10.62
C GLY A 325 -6.13 -22.69 11.18
N SER A 326 -5.15 -21.89 10.75
CA SER A 326 -3.83 -21.79 11.37
C SER A 326 -3.86 -20.83 12.56
N VAL A 327 -2.85 -20.87 13.44
CA VAL A 327 -2.70 -19.88 14.53
C VAL A 327 -2.76 -18.46 13.98
N SER A 328 -1.96 -18.19 12.94
CA SER A 328 -1.87 -16.88 12.30
C SER A 328 -3.21 -16.35 11.81
N ARG A 329 -4.12 -17.24 11.40
CA ARG A 329 -5.49 -16.87 11.02
C ARG A 329 -6.31 -16.38 12.20
N TYR A 330 -6.22 -17.05 13.35
CA TYR A 330 -6.91 -16.64 14.58
C TYR A 330 -6.30 -15.38 15.18
N GLU A 331 -4.97 -15.25 15.17
CA GLU A 331 -4.28 -14.02 15.56
C GLU A 331 -4.72 -12.85 14.67
N THR A 332 -4.84 -13.05 13.35
CA THR A 332 -5.36 -12.02 12.43
C THR A 332 -6.79 -11.59 12.78
N TYR A 333 -7.64 -12.52 13.18
CA TYR A 333 -8.99 -12.22 13.65
C TYR A 333 -8.96 -11.35 14.92
N PHE A 334 -8.11 -11.71 15.89
CA PHE A 334 -7.91 -10.89 17.07
C PHE A 334 -7.26 -9.54 16.77
N MET A 335 -6.46 -9.40 15.71
CA MET A 335 -5.97 -8.09 15.28
C MET A 335 -7.12 -7.20 14.78
N CYS A 336 -7.99 -7.74 13.92
CA CYS A 336 -9.21 -7.09 13.45
C CYS A 336 -10.10 -8.12 12.70
N PRO A 337 -11.38 -8.33 13.09
CA PRO A 337 -12.27 -9.25 12.39
C PRO A 337 -12.45 -8.90 10.91
N TYR A 338 -12.56 -7.62 10.57
CA TYR A 338 -12.66 -7.19 9.17
C TYR A 338 -11.39 -7.50 8.36
N ARG A 339 -10.20 -7.37 8.95
CA ARG A 339 -8.93 -7.79 8.30
C ARG A 339 -8.95 -9.29 7.99
N HIS A 340 -9.44 -10.11 8.93
CA HIS A 340 -9.60 -11.54 8.69
C HIS A 340 -10.57 -11.83 7.55
N PHE A 341 -11.71 -11.13 7.50
CA PHE A 341 -12.68 -11.29 6.42
C PHE A 341 -12.08 -10.99 5.05
N LEU A 342 -11.35 -9.88 4.91
CA LEU A 342 -10.70 -9.50 3.65
C LEU A 342 -9.62 -10.52 3.23
N ASN A 343 -8.80 -10.97 4.18
CA ASN A 343 -7.69 -11.89 3.91
C ASN A 343 -8.13 -13.35 3.70
N TYR A 344 -8.97 -13.90 4.58
CA TYR A 344 -9.33 -15.32 4.57
C TYR A 344 -10.72 -15.61 3.99
N GLY A 345 -11.62 -14.63 4.06
CA GLY A 345 -12.94 -14.70 3.45
C GLY A 345 -12.87 -14.39 1.96
N LEU A 346 -12.62 -13.12 1.63
CA LEU A 346 -12.53 -12.65 0.24
C LEU A 346 -11.25 -13.06 -0.48
N ARG A 347 -10.18 -13.39 0.27
CA ARG A 347 -8.88 -13.79 -0.27
C ARG A 347 -8.28 -12.71 -1.17
N LEU A 348 -8.30 -11.48 -0.67
CA LEU A 348 -7.68 -10.35 -1.34
C LEU A 348 -6.16 -10.46 -1.26
N GLU A 349 -5.51 -10.45 -2.43
CA GLU A 349 -4.06 -10.46 -2.56
C GLU A 349 -3.54 -9.09 -2.97
N LYS A 350 -2.44 -8.67 -2.36
CA LYS A 350 -1.70 -7.48 -2.80
C LYS A 350 -1.16 -7.74 -4.21
N ARG A 351 -1.12 -6.68 -5.03
CA ARG A 351 -0.43 -6.74 -6.32
C ARG A 351 1.04 -7.09 -6.06
N ARG A 352 1.49 -8.23 -6.59
CA ARG A 352 2.90 -8.64 -6.49
C ARG A 352 3.76 -7.64 -7.26
N GLU A 353 4.75 -7.07 -6.58
CA GLU A 353 5.77 -6.23 -7.19
C GLU A 353 7.05 -7.05 -7.37
N TYR A 354 7.86 -6.69 -8.37
CA TYR A 354 9.13 -7.36 -8.64
C TYR A 354 10.23 -6.82 -7.70
N GLN A 355 10.08 -7.06 -6.39
CA GLN A 355 11.00 -6.62 -5.33
C GLN A 355 11.13 -7.70 -4.24
N VAL A 356 12.23 -7.71 -3.50
CA VAL A 356 12.40 -8.57 -2.31
C VAL A 356 11.86 -7.84 -1.09
N GLU A 357 10.76 -8.32 -0.52
CA GLU A 357 10.17 -7.78 0.71
C GLU A 357 10.80 -8.42 1.96
N ALA A 358 10.60 -7.78 3.13
CA ALA A 358 11.11 -8.32 4.40
C ALA A 358 10.47 -9.68 4.79
N THR A 359 9.24 -9.94 4.33
CA THR A 359 8.53 -11.22 4.48
C THR A 359 9.22 -12.33 3.70
N ASP A 360 9.77 -12.03 2.52
CA ASP A 360 10.51 -12.99 1.71
C ASP A 360 11.79 -13.42 2.45
N LEU A 361 12.49 -12.49 3.11
CA LEU A 361 13.65 -12.80 3.95
C LEU A 361 13.31 -13.77 5.09
N GLY A 362 12.22 -13.53 5.81
CA GLY A 362 11.76 -14.43 6.86
C GLY A 362 11.48 -15.83 6.33
N THR A 363 10.86 -15.92 5.15
CA THR A 363 10.58 -17.18 4.46
C THR A 363 11.88 -17.90 4.04
N ILE A 364 12.88 -17.17 3.53
CA ILE A 364 14.19 -17.75 3.18
C ILE A 364 14.88 -18.33 4.40
N TYR A 365 14.95 -17.58 5.51
CA TYR A 365 15.61 -18.06 6.72
C TYR A 365 14.91 -19.30 7.29
N HIS A 366 13.58 -19.28 7.31
CA HIS A 366 12.78 -20.41 7.77
C HIS A 366 13.01 -21.66 6.91
N ASP A 367 12.85 -21.56 5.58
CA ASP A 367 13.05 -22.69 4.66
C ASP A 367 14.50 -23.22 4.69
N ALA A 368 15.49 -22.33 4.80
CA ALA A 368 16.90 -22.73 4.91
C ALA A 368 17.18 -23.52 6.20
N LEU A 369 16.65 -23.09 7.34
CA LEU A 369 16.83 -23.77 8.63
C LEU A 369 16.03 -25.08 8.71
N GLU A 370 14.84 -25.10 8.11
CA GLU A 370 14.03 -26.31 7.91
C GLU A 370 14.84 -27.38 7.15
N ARG A 371 15.37 -27.01 5.97
CA ARG A 371 16.16 -27.91 5.11
C ARG A 371 17.41 -28.39 5.81
N TYR A 372 18.13 -27.49 6.48
CA TYR A 372 19.33 -27.82 7.23
C TYR A 372 19.04 -28.86 8.32
N SER A 373 17.95 -28.68 9.07
CA SER A 373 17.58 -29.59 10.16
C SER A 373 17.24 -30.99 9.67
N LYS A 374 16.53 -31.10 8.53
CA LYS A 374 16.26 -32.40 7.90
C LYS A 374 17.53 -33.04 7.35
N ARG A 375 18.37 -32.28 6.66
CA ARG A 375 19.57 -32.78 5.99
C ARG A 375 20.63 -33.29 6.98
N ILE A 376 20.75 -32.65 8.16
CA ILE A 376 21.60 -33.17 9.25
C ILE A 376 21.22 -34.60 9.60
N LEU A 377 19.93 -34.90 9.78
CA LEU A 377 19.47 -36.24 10.12
C LEU A 377 19.64 -37.22 8.97
N GLU A 378 19.29 -36.80 7.75
CA GLU A 378 19.39 -37.64 6.54
C GLU A 378 20.84 -38.06 6.21
N GLU A 379 21.81 -37.15 6.43
CA GLU A 379 23.24 -37.42 6.26
C GLU A 379 23.86 -38.14 7.47
N GLY A 380 23.08 -38.44 8.52
CA GLY A 380 23.53 -39.18 9.71
C GLY A 380 24.36 -38.37 10.70
N TYR A 381 24.31 -37.04 10.61
CA TYR A 381 24.95 -36.14 11.55
C TYR A 381 24.05 -35.87 12.77
N SER A 382 24.68 -35.49 13.88
CA SER A 382 24.01 -34.89 15.03
C SER A 382 24.35 -33.39 15.09
N PHE A 383 23.40 -32.57 15.57
CA PHE A 383 23.66 -31.15 15.87
C PHE A 383 24.84 -30.98 16.84
N ARG A 384 25.07 -31.96 17.72
CA ARG A 384 26.17 -31.94 18.69
C ARG A 384 27.53 -32.23 18.04
N ASP A 385 27.57 -33.14 17.07
CA ASP A 385 28.82 -33.77 16.60
C ASP A 385 29.25 -33.34 15.18
N ILE A 386 28.39 -32.68 14.41
CA ILE A 386 28.73 -32.18 13.07
C ILE A 386 29.90 -31.18 13.15
N SER A 387 30.83 -31.25 12.18
CA SER A 387 31.94 -30.31 12.07
C SER A 387 31.46 -28.92 11.60
N ASP A 388 32.22 -27.87 11.89
CA ASP A 388 31.84 -26.51 11.46
C ASP A 388 31.86 -26.39 9.93
N ASP A 389 32.83 -27.02 9.26
CA ASP A 389 32.94 -27.05 7.79
C ASP A 389 31.74 -27.75 7.14
N ASP A 390 31.31 -28.91 7.67
CA ASP A 390 30.14 -29.63 7.17
C ASP A 390 28.85 -28.85 7.44
N SER A 391 28.71 -28.27 8.64
CA SER A 391 27.57 -27.44 9.02
C SER A 391 27.42 -26.25 8.07
N HIS A 392 28.52 -25.52 7.79
CA HIS A 392 28.53 -24.36 6.91
C HIS A 392 28.30 -24.73 5.44
N ARG A 393 28.80 -25.89 4.99
CA ARG A 393 28.49 -26.43 3.66
C ARG A 393 26.99 -26.70 3.50
N ILE A 394 26.41 -27.48 4.42
CA ILE A 394 24.99 -27.90 4.34
C ILE A 394 24.06 -26.69 4.39
N ILE A 395 24.25 -25.75 5.32
CA ILE A 395 23.40 -24.56 5.40
C ILE A 395 23.56 -23.65 4.17
N GLY A 396 24.76 -23.56 3.60
CA GLY A 396 24.99 -22.82 2.37
C GLY A 396 24.23 -23.39 1.17
N GLU A 397 24.20 -24.71 1.03
CA GLU A 397 23.37 -25.41 0.03
C GLU A 397 21.87 -25.15 0.27
N CYS A 398 21.41 -25.26 1.52
CA CYS A 398 20.02 -25.03 1.89
C CYS A 398 19.55 -23.60 1.61
N VAL A 399 20.41 -22.60 1.85
CA VAL A 399 20.13 -21.19 1.53
C VAL A 399 19.97 -20.98 0.02
N ASN A 400 20.84 -21.59 -0.80
CA ASN A 400 20.73 -21.49 -2.24
C ASN A 400 19.42 -22.10 -2.74
N GLU A 401 19.05 -23.30 -2.25
CA GLU A 401 17.77 -23.94 -2.56
C GLU A 401 16.58 -23.08 -2.13
N ALA A 402 16.61 -22.49 -0.93
CA ALA A 402 15.54 -21.63 -0.42
C ALA A 402 15.33 -20.37 -1.28
N ILE A 403 16.43 -19.78 -1.77
CA ILE A 403 16.39 -18.63 -2.68
C ILE A 403 15.81 -19.02 -4.05
N GLU A 404 16.16 -20.19 -4.58
CA GLU A 404 15.63 -20.68 -5.86
C GLU A 404 14.12 -20.97 -5.78
N ASN A 405 13.63 -21.55 -4.67
CA ASN A 405 12.23 -21.92 -4.50
C ASN A 405 11.26 -20.74 -4.42
N ILE A 406 11.72 -19.57 -4.01
CA ILE A 406 10.89 -18.35 -3.97
C ILE A 406 10.60 -17.83 -5.39
N GLY A 407 11.17 -18.45 -6.43
CA GLY A 407 10.81 -18.15 -7.82
C GLY A 407 11.33 -16.81 -8.31
N ASN A 408 12.30 -16.24 -7.60
CA ASN A 408 12.82 -14.91 -7.85
C ASN A 408 14.17 -14.97 -8.58
N ASP A 409 14.12 -15.03 -9.91
CA ASP A 409 15.21 -14.56 -10.79
C ASP A 409 15.57 -13.08 -10.51
N ILE A 410 14.81 -12.39 -9.66
CA ILE A 410 15.21 -11.11 -9.04
C ILE A 410 16.62 -11.26 -8.49
N LEU A 411 16.91 -12.31 -7.72
CA LEU A 411 18.21 -12.44 -7.04
C LEU A 411 19.35 -12.94 -7.93
N SER A 412 19.08 -13.37 -9.16
CA SER A 412 20.11 -13.79 -10.15
C SER A 412 20.51 -12.65 -11.11
N SER A 413 19.77 -11.54 -11.14
CA SER A 413 19.84 -10.53 -12.21
C SER A 413 20.83 -9.36 -12.02
N SER A 414 21.47 -9.19 -10.85
CA SER A 414 22.39 -8.05 -10.63
C SER A 414 23.50 -8.32 -9.61
N SER A 415 24.60 -7.57 -9.69
CA SER A 415 25.71 -7.61 -8.72
C SER A 415 25.29 -7.29 -7.28
N ARG A 416 24.25 -6.48 -7.10
CA ARG A 416 23.65 -6.18 -5.79
C ARG A 416 23.04 -7.42 -5.14
N ASN A 417 22.52 -8.34 -5.95
CA ASN A 417 21.83 -9.53 -5.46
C ASN A 417 22.80 -10.65 -5.06
N GLU A 418 23.96 -10.74 -5.70
CA GLU A 418 25.07 -11.60 -5.24
C GLU A 418 25.54 -11.26 -3.83
N HIS A 419 25.70 -9.97 -3.50
CA HIS A 419 26.03 -9.54 -2.14
C HIS A 419 24.93 -9.91 -1.13
N PHE A 420 23.67 -9.85 -1.56
CA PHE A 420 22.52 -10.21 -0.74
C PHE A 420 22.49 -11.70 -0.40
N LYS A 421 22.73 -12.59 -1.39
CA LYS A 421 22.84 -14.03 -1.17
C LYS A 421 23.93 -14.37 -0.15
N LYS A 422 25.12 -13.77 -0.30
CA LYS A 422 26.24 -13.98 0.64
C LYS A 422 25.87 -13.58 2.07
N ARG A 423 25.13 -12.48 2.24
CA ARG A 423 24.68 -12.02 3.57
C ARG A 423 23.70 -12.99 4.21
N ILE A 424 22.73 -13.50 3.45
CA ILE A 424 21.77 -14.52 3.95
C ILE A 424 22.52 -15.78 4.37
N ALA A 425 23.47 -16.26 3.55
CA ALA A 425 24.29 -17.43 3.87
C ALA A 425 25.08 -17.22 5.17
N GLN A 426 25.76 -16.07 5.33
CA GLN A 426 26.52 -15.74 6.55
C GLN A 426 25.64 -15.72 7.81
N ILE A 427 24.47 -15.10 7.73
CA ILE A 427 23.52 -15.04 8.86
C ILE A 427 23.00 -16.44 9.20
N SER A 428 22.73 -17.26 8.18
CA SER A 428 22.25 -18.63 8.36
C SER A 428 23.32 -19.53 8.98
N SER A 429 24.58 -19.46 8.51
CA SER A 429 25.72 -20.19 9.09
C SER A 429 25.93 -19.84 10.57
N ARG A 430 25.94 -18.55 10.91
CA ARG A 430 26.07 -18.12 12.30
C ARG A 430 24.89 -18.58 13.15
N THR A 431 23.68 -18.57 12.58
CA THR A 431 22.49 -19.08 13.25
C THR A 431 22.63 -20.57 13.56
N THR A 432 23.13 -21.37 12.61
CA THR A 432 23.38 -22.79 12.84
C THR A 432 24.46 -23.02 13.89
N ASP A 433 25.50 -22.19 13.96
CA ASP A 433 26.54 -22.27 15.01
C ASP A 433 25.94 -22.07 16.39
N ILE A 434 25.12 -21.02 16.57
CA ILE A 434 24.45 -20.72 17.85
C ILE A 434 23.49 -21.85 18.23
N ILE A 435 22.71 -22.35 17.28
CA ILE A 435 21.78 -23.47 17.53
C ILE A 435 22.56 -24.71 18.01
N ARG A 436 23.72 -24.99 17.41
CA ARG A 436 24.60 -26.10 17.83
C ARG A 436 25.17 -25.86 19.23
N GLU A 437 25.60 -24.64 19.55
CA GLU A 437 26.03 -24.27 20.91
C GLU A 437 24.90 -24.47 21.94
N HIS A 438 23.68 -24.07 21.62
CA HIS A 438 22.52 -24.27 22.50
C HIS A 438 22.24 -25.76 22.76
N VAL A 439 22.35 -26.60 21.73
CA VAL A 439 22.21 -28.06 21.89
C VAL A 439 23.34 -28.61 22.75
N LYS A 440 24.59 -28.17 22.51
CA LYS A 440 25.76 -28.64 23.26
C LYS A 440 25.67 -28.31 24.76
N ALA A 441 25.16 -27.14 25.11
CA ALA A 441 25.06 -26.65 26.48
C ALA A 441 23.91 -27.28 27.31
N GLY A 442 22.92 -27.88 26.64
CA GLY A 442 21.77 -28.51 27.27
C GLY A 442 21.77 -30.05 27.19
N LEU A 443 20.78 -30.65 27.87
CA LEU A 443 20.45 -32.08 27.85
C LEU A 443 19.22 -32.38 26.99
N PHE A 444 18.52 -31.35 26.49
CA PHE A 444 17.43 -31.48 25.53
C PHE A 444 17.99 -31.82 24.14
N GLU A 445 17.55 -32.93 23.58
CA GLU A 445 17.97 -33.39 22.25
C GLU A 445 16.85 -33.16 21.22
N PRO A 446 17.16 -32.63 20.01
CA PRO A 446 16.17 -32.53 18.95
C PRO A 446 15.64 -33.90 18.51
N GLU A 447 14.32 -34.04 18.53
CA GLU A 447 13.61 -35.28 18.18
C GLU A 447 12.83 -35.13 16.85
N GLU A 448 12.06 -34.06 16.70
CA GLU A 448 11.20 -33.85 15.54
C GLU A 448 11.43 -32.48 14.92
N PHE A 449 11.34 -32.41 13.61
CA PHE A 449 11.44 -31.19 12.83
C PHE A 449 10.23 -31.08 11.92
N GLU A 450 9.70 -29.86 11.77
CA GLU A 450 8.62 -29.57 10.82
C GLU A 450 7.35 -30.39 11.06
N TYR A 451 7.09 -30.70 12.32
CA TYR A 451 5.98 -31.53 12.73
C TYR A 451 4.66 -30.84 12.41
N SER A 452 3.98 -31.38 11.41
CA SER A 452 2.67 -30.90 10.95
C SER A 452 1.57 -31.63 11.70
N PHE A 453 0.64 -30.88 12.26
CA PHE A 453 -0.48 -31.44 13.01
C PHE A 453 -1.81 -30.83 12.58
N ASN A 454 -2.87 -31.57 12.89
CA ASN A 454 -4.24 -31.17 12.62
C ASN A 454 -5.12 -31.66 13.76
N GLU A 455 -5.55 -30.74 14.62
CA GLU A 455 -6.27 -31.04 15.85
C GLU A 455 -7.68 -30.46 15.83
N LYS A 456 -8.63 -31.27 16.30
CA LYS A 456 -10.02 -30.86 16.46
C LYS A 456 -10.19 -30.29 17.86
N LEU A 457 -10.47 -28.98 17.96
CA LEU A 457 -10.71 -28.30 19.25
C LEU A 457 -12.18 -28.35 19.65
N SER A 458 -13.09 -28.25 18.68
CA SER A 458 -14.54 -28.43 18.85
C SER A 458 -15.13 -29.16 17.63
N ASP A 459 -16.43 -29.43 17.62
CA ASP A 459 -17.08 -30.09 16.47
C ASP A 459 -16.90 -29.35 15.15
N ASP A 460 -16.67 -28.04 15.27
CA ASP A 460 -16.81 -27.07 14.21
C ASP A 460 -15.50 -26.31 13.92
N VAL A 461 -14.47 -26.49 14.76
CA VAL A 461 -13.20 -25.76 14.69
C VAL A 461 -12.05 -26.75 14.70
N VAL A 462 -11.25 -26.69 13.64
CA VAL A 462 -10.07 -27.50 13.44
C VAL A 462 -8.85 -26.58 13.31
N PHE A 463 -7.87 -26.86 14.15
CA PHE A 463 -6.64 -26.12 14.31
C PHE A 463 -5.49 -26.88 13.66
N LYS A 464 -4.82 -26.27 12.68
CA LYS A 464 -3.67 -26.84 11.99
C LYS A 464 -2.43 -25.98 12.19
N GLY A 465 -1.28 -26.62 12.30
CA GLY A 465 -0.01 -25.93 12.47
C GLY A 465 1.17 -26.79 12.03
N LYS A 466 2.33 -26.15 12.05
CA LYS A 466 3.63 -26.76 11.78
C LYS A 466 4.58 -26.24 12.85
N ILE A 467 5.16 -27.17 13.61
CA ILE A 467 6.13 -26.86 14.67
C ILE A 467 7.52 -27.05 14.05
N ASP A 468 8.32 -25.99 14.00
CA ASP A 468 9.63 -26.04 13.34
C ASP A 468 10.55 -27.09 13.99
N ARG A 469 10.60 -27.13 15.33
CA ARG A 469 11.47 -28.04 16.07
C ARG A 469 10.91 -28.42 17.44
N ILE A 470 11.00 -29.71 17.77
CA ILE A 470 10.66 -30.29 19.07
C ILE A 470 11.89 -31.00 19.63
N ASP A 471 12.32 -30.59 20.82
CA ASP A 471 13.37 -31.22 21.60
C ASP A 471 12.77 -31.97 22.80
N ILE A 472 13.43 -33.04 23.23
CA ILE A 472 13.00 -33.88 24.34
C ILE A 472 14.13 -34.03 25.37
N TYR A 473 13.76 -34.02 26.65
CA TYR A 473 14.60 -34.46 27.76
C TYR A 473 13.86 -35.48 28.61
N ASP A 474 14.49 -36.62 28.87
CA ASP A 474 13.91 -37.72 29.65
C ASP A 474 14.67 -37.92 30.96
N SER A 475 14.04 -37.57 32.08
CA SER A 475 14.54 -37.79 33.45
C SER A 475 13.63 -38.68 34.28
N GLY A 476 12.77 -39.46 33.62
CA GLY A 476 11.65 -40.21 34.21
C GLY A 476 10.33 -39.73 33.63
N ASP A 477 10.02 -38.45 33.86
CA ASP A 477 9.07 -37.68 33.07
C ASP A 477 9.73 -37.27 31.74
N ILE A 478 8.93 -37.18 30.67
CA ILE A 478 9.39 -36.68 29.37
C ILE A 478 9.04 -35.21 29.25
N PHE A 479 10.05 -34.35 29.13
CA PHE A 479 9.89 -32.92 28.97
C PHE A 479 10.02 -32.51 27.51
N VAL A 480 9.07 -31.70 27.04
CA VAL A 480 8.98 -31.25 25.65
C VAL A 480 9.35 -29.78 25.55
N LYS A 481 10.31 -29.47 24.71
CA LYS A 481 10.73 -28.11 24.39
C LYS A 481 10.45 -27.83 22.92
N ILE A 482 9.76 -26.73 22.60
CA ILE A 482 9.55 -26.34 21.19
C ILE A 482 10.33 -25.08 20.87
N ILE A 483 10.81 -25.00 19.63
CA ILE A 483 11.47 -23.82 19.08
C ILE A 483 10.80 -23.47 17.75
N ASP A 484 10.47 -22.19 17.57
CA ASP A 484 10.00 -21.61 16.32
C ASP A 484 10.99 -20.51 15.86
N TYR A 485 11.41 -20.58 14.59
CA TYR A 485 12.38 -19.66 14.02
C TYR A 485 11.66 -18.44 13.44
N LYS A 486 11.98 -17.26 13.96
CA LYS A 486 11.42 -15.99 13.47
C LYS A 486 12.53 -15.04 13.03
N SER A 487 12.34 -14.39 11.88
CA SER A 487 13.13 -13.21 11.53
C SER A 487 12.60 -12.00 12.30
N GLY A 488 13.50 -11.20 12.90
CA GLY A 488 13.15 -9.93 13.55
C GLY A 488 13.31 -9.94 15.07
N SER A 489 12.38 -9.28 15.78
CA SER A 489 12.51 -8.97 17.22
C SER A 489 11.31 -9.43 18.07
N LYS A 490 10.59 -10.46 17.64
CA LYS A 490 9.40 -10.98 18.35
C LYS A 490 9.77 -11.37 19.79
N LYS A 491 9.02 -10.87 20.77
CA LYS A 491 9.21 -11.17 22.19
C LYS A 491 7.99 -11.91 22.73
N PHE A 492 8.23 -12.86 23.62
CA PHE A 492 7.17 -13.54 24.33
C PHE A 492 6.44 -12.57 25.29
N SER A 493 5.13 -12.43 25.13
CA SER A 493 4.28 -11.50 25.92
C SER A 493 3.01 -12.22 26.38
N ILE A 494 2.81 -12.27 27.72
CA ILE A 494 1.58 -12.80 28.32
C ILE A 494 0.38 -11.90 27.98
N ARG A 495 0.59 -10.58 27.85
CA ARG A 495 -0.43 -9.62 27.43
C ARG A 495 -0.90 -9.88 26.00
N ASP A 496 0.01 -10.21 25.09
CA ASP A 496 -0.33 -10.52 23.70
C ASP A 496 -1.11 -11.84 23.63
N ILE A 497 -0.71 -12.84 24.44
CA ILE A 497 -1.45 -14.10 24.57
C ILE A 497 -2.87 -13.85 25.07
N TYR A 498 -3.01 -13.05 26.14
CA TYR A 498 -4.31 -12.66 26.69
C TYR A 498 -5.23 -12.03 25.62
N SER A 499 -4.65 -11.10 24.86
CA SER A 499 -5.38 -10.36 23.81
C SER A 499 -5.66 -11.22 22.56
N GLY A 500 -5.07 -12.41 22.45
CA GLY A 500 -5.18 -13.28 21.29
C GLY A 500 -4.24 -12.94 20.13
N LEU A 501 -3.27 -12.04 20.35
CA LEU A 501 -2.32 -11.54 19.36
C LEU A 501 -1.05 -12.41 19.25
N GLN A 502 -0.81 -13.29 20.20
CA GLN A 502 0.31 -14.23 20.19
C GLN A 502 -0.11 -15.58 20.79
N LEU A 503 -0.71 -16.45 19.98
CA LEU A 503 -1.21 -17.76 20.39
C LEU A 503 -0.25 -18.90 19.97
N GLN A 504 0.66 -18.63 19.04
CA GLN A 504 1.40 -19.67 18.31
C GLN A 504 2.15 -20.67 19.18
N LEU A 505 3.09 -20.20 20.02
CA LEU A 505 3.94 -21.08 20.82
C LEU A 505 3.15 -21.93 21.81
N VAL A 506 2.16 -21.33 22.48
CA VAL A 506 1.37 -22.06 23.49
C VAL A 506 0.51 -23.13 22.83
N ALA A 507 -0.13 -22.81 21.70
CA ALA A 507 -0.93 -23.76 20.94
C ALA A 507 -0.07 -24.93 20.43
N TYR A 508 1.16 -24.65 20.01
CA TYR A 508 2.11 -25.67 19.55
C TYR A 508 2.62 -26.56 20.69
N ALA A 509 2.77 -26.02 21.89
CA ALA A 509 3.21 -26.78 23.06
C ALA A 509 2.24 -27.93 23.38
N ASP A 510 0.94 -27.63 23.34
CA ASP A 510 -0.12 -28.63 23.59
C ASP A 510 -0.09 -29.75 22.54
N SER A 511 0.04 -29.39 21.26
CA SER A 511 0.16 -30.35 20.17
C SER A 511 1.41 -31.21 20.25
N ALA A 512 2.56 -30.61 20.56
CA ALA A 512 3.81 -31.36 20.75
C ALA A 512 3.71 -32.35 21.91
N VAL A 513 3.17 -31.92 23.07
CA VAL A 513 2.99 -32.79 24.24
C VAL A 513 2.05 -33.96 23.93
N LYS A 514 0.94 -33.72 23.22
CA LYS A 514 0.00 -34.77 22.80
C LYS A 514 0.66 -35.80 21.89
N GLU A 515 1.45 -35.35 20.90
CA GLU A 515 2.17 -36.24 19.99
C GLU A 515 3.20 -37.11 20.73
N ILE A 516 4.06 -36.49 21.55
CA ILE A 516 5.09 -37.23 22.28
C ILE A 516 4.46 -38.21 23.27
N ARG A 517 3.34 -37.85 23.91
CA ARG A 517 2.57 -38.77 24.77
C ARG A 517 1.99 -39.95 24.00
N LYS A 518 1.53 -39.73 22.76
CA LYS A 518 1.04 -40.80 21.90
C LYS A 518 2.14 -41.79 21.52
N LYS A 519 3.36 -41.31 21.28
CA LYS A 519 4.55 -42.14 21.03
C LYS A 519 5.07 -42.85 22.28
N ASN A 520 4.76 -42.33 23.46
CA ASN A 520 5.20 -42.86 24.76
C ASN A 520 4.02 -43.21 25.68
N PRO A 521 3.20 -44.24 25.36
CA PRO A 521 2.03 -44.58 26.17
C PRO A 521 2.39 -44.92 27.62
N GLY A 522 1.60 -44.39 28.56
CA GLY A 522 1.78 -44.65 30.00
C GLY A 522 2.89 -43.83 30.67
N ARG A 523 3.63 -43.01 29.92
CA ARG A 523 4.61 -42.07 30.46
C ARG A 523 4.00 -40.69 30.66
N ASN A 524 4.48 -39.98 31.67
CA ASN A 524 4.09 -38.59 31.87
C ASN A 524 4.87 -37.69 30.90
N VAL A 525 4.16 -36.82 30.20
CA VAL A 525 4.75 -35.89 29.20
C VAL A 525 4.30 -34.48 29.53
N VAL A 526 5.27 -33.60 29.72
CA VAL A 526 5.09 -32.25 30.30
C VAL A 526 5.81 -31.22 29.42
N PRO A 527 5.25 -30.03 29.19
CA PRO A 527 5.98 -28.96 28.53
C PRO A 527 7.13 -28.47 29.42
N GLY A 528 8.37 -28.54 28.92
CA GLY A 528 9.56 -28.00 29.58
C GLY A 528 9.84 -26.55 29.21
N GLY A 529 9.55 -26.14 27.97
CA GLY A 529 9.65 -24.74 27.55
C GLY A 529 9.24 -24.47 26.11
N ILE A 530 8.90 -23.22 25.81
CA ILE A 530 8.46 -22.79 24.48
C ILE A 530 9.19 -21.53 24.06
N TYR A 531 9.78 -21.51 22.87
CA TYR A 531 10.72 -20.47 22.48
C TYR A 531 10.57 -19.99 21.04
N TYR A 532 10.69 -18.68 20.86
CA TYR A 532 11.12 -18.08 19.61
C TYR A 532 12.64 -17.99 19.59
N TYR A 533 13.24 -18.50 18.53
CA TYR A 533 14.62 -18.20 18.17
C TYR A 533 14.63 -17.10 17.11
N LEU A 534 15.33 -16.00 17.39
CA LEU A 534 15.35 -14.81 16.54
C LEU A 534 16.55 -14.83 15.58
N VAL A 535 16.29 -15.05 14.30
CA VAL A 535 17.28 -14.91 13.24
C VAL A 535 17.50 -13.42 12.99
N ASN A 536 18.66 -12.89 13.37
CA ASN A 536 18.98 -11.47 13.29
C ASN A 536 20.35 -11.21 12.65
N ASP A 537 20.48 -10.04 12.01
CA ASP A 537 21.74 -9.55 11.47
C ASP A 537 22.41 -8.59 12.44
N SER A 538 23.12 -9.14 13.42
CA SER A 538 23.79 -8.34 14.45
C SER A 538 25.16 -7.78 14.06
N TYR A 539 25.58 -7.86 12.79
CA TYR A 539 26.93 -7.44 12.36
C TYR A 539 27.17 -5.93 12.28
N VAL A 540 26.22 -5.06 12.62
CA VAL A 540 26.45 -3.61 12.59
C VAL A 540 27.31 -3.11 13.77
N LYS A 541 27.46 -3.87 14.87
CA LYS A 541 28.33 -3.46 16.01
C LYS A 541 29.03 -4.65 16.70
N PRO A 542 30.38 -4.75 16.64
CA PRO A 542 31.17 -5.80 17.31
C PRO A 542 31.01 -5.85 18.84
N ASP A 543 30.65 -4.73 19.48
CA ASP A 543 30.59 -4.61 20.95
C ASP A 543 29.24 -5.07 21.57
N ALA A 544 28.36 -5.74 20.81
CA ALA A 544 26.98 -6.03 21.22
C ALA A 544 26.59 -7.52 21.07
N VAL A 545 27.49 -8.44 21.42
CA VAL A 545 27.27 -9.89 21.31
C VAL A 545 26.64 -10.48 22.59
N GLU A 546 26.82 -9.85 23.76
CA GLU A 546 26.25 -10.33 25.02
C GLU A 546 24.70 -10.29 25.01
N GLY A 547 24.08 -11.46 25.12
CA GLY A 547 22.63 -11.61 25.30
C GLY A 547 21.77 -11.61 24.02
N LYS A 548 22.35 -11.54 22.83
CA LYS A 548 21.59 -11.56 21.55
C LYS A 548 21.30 -12.95 20.98
N ASN A 549 21.92 -13.98 21.53
CA ASN A 549 21.67 -15.38 21.18
C ASN A 549 20.54 -16.00 22.03
N ARG A 550 20.05 -15.27 23.04
CA ARG A 550 19.05 -15.73 23.99
C ARG A 550 17.68 -15.86 23.35
N MET A 551 17.05 -17.02 23.50
CA MET A 551 15.70 -17.25 23.04
C MET A 551 14.68 -16.44 23.86
N SER A 552 13.57 -16.07 23.21
CA SER A 552 12.44 -15.41 23.87
C SER A 552 11.30 -16.39 24.05
N GLY A 553 10.82 -16.60 25.27
CA GLY A 553 9.86 -17.67 25.54
C GLY A 553 9.49 -17.82 27.00
N LEU A 554 8.95 -19.00 27.33
CA LEU A 554 8.53 -19.39 28.67
C LEU A 554 9.21 -20.71 29.06
N THR A 555 9.77 -20.76 30.26
CA THR A 555 10.46 -21.95 30.81
C THR A 555 9.66 -22.53 31.98
N LEU A 556 9.61 -23.87 32.11
CA LEU A 556 9.04 -24.53 33.28
C LEU A 556 9.87 -24.21 34.55
N ALA A 557 9.20 -23.80 35.62
CA ALA A 557 9.81 -23.35 36.87
C ALA A 557 10.32 -24.52 37.75
N GLU A 558 11.20 -25.35 37.20
CA GLU A 558 11.82 -26.48 37.91
C GLU A 558 13.34 -26.44 37.74
N ASP A 559 14.08 -26.54 38.84
CA ASP A 559 15.54 -26.35 38.87
C ASP A 559 16.27 -27.37 37.98
N ASP A 560 15.81 -28.62 37.95
CA ASP A 560 16.36 -29.68 37.10
C ASP A 560 16.11 -29.41 35.62
N ILE A 561 14.96 -28.82 35.27
CA ILE A 561 14.62 -28.44 33.89
C ILE A 561 15.41 -27.22 33.43
N ILE A 562 15.56 -26.22 34.30
CA ILE A 562 16.40 -25.06 34.02
C ILE A 562 17.85 -25.50 33.80
N HIS A 563 18.36 -26.39 34.64
CA HIS A 563 19.71 -26.96 34.47
C HIS A 563 19.82 -27.82 33.21
N ALA A 564 18.80 -28.61 32.87
CA ALA A 564 18.78 -29.40 31.63
C ALA A 564 18.74 -28.51 30.37
N MET A 565 18.24 -27.28 30.46
CA MET A 565 18.28 -26.34 29.33
C MET A 565 19.62 -25.63 29.17
N ASP A 566 20.35 -25.42 30.26
CA ASP A 566 21.65 -24.74 30.31
C ASP A 566 22.47 -25.30 31.48
N THR A 567 23.28 -26.32 31.19
CA THR A 567 24.07 -27.02 32.22
C THR A 567 25.20 -26.18 32.80
N GLU A 568 25.57 -25.10 32.12
CA GLU A 568 26.63 -24.17 32.55
C GLU A 568 26.08 -23.01 33.41
N LEU A 569 24.75 -22.89 33.55
CA LEU A 569 24.11 -21.81 34.30
C LEU A 569 24.39 -21.92 35.81
N ALA A 570 25.24 -21.03 36.32
CA ALA A 570 25.57 -20.94 37.74
C ALA A 570 24.69 -19.92 38.50
N SER A 571 24.68 -20.04 39.84
CA SER A 571 23.99 -19.08 40.71
C SER A 571 24.67 -17.72 40.65
N GLY A 572 23.89 -16.66 40.42
CA GLY A 572 24.39 -15.31 40.20
C GLY A 572 24.47 -14.91 38.71
N ASP A 573 24.32 -15.88 37.81
CA ASP A 573 24.41 -15.66 36.37
C ASP A 573 23.06 -15.63 35.66
N LYS A 574 23.10 -15.06 34.46
CA LYS A 574 21.99 -14.99 33.52
C LYS A 574 22.27 -15.95 32.37
N SER A 575 21.30 -16.81 32.03
CA SER A 575 21.45 -17.71 30.88
C SER A 575 21.50 -16.93 29.58
N ASN A 576 22.45 -17.31 28.72
CA ASN A 576 22.57 -16.83 27.36
C ASN A 576 21.65 -17.57 26.38
N ILE A 577 20.99 -18.63 26.83
CA ILE A 577 20.17 -19.53 26.01
C ILE A 577 18.68 -19.28 26.27
N ILE A 578 18.26 -19.27 27.54
CA ILE A 578 16.86 -19.18 27.95
C ILE A 578 16.55 -17.92 28.77
N PRO A 579 15.26 -17.48 28.84
CA PRO A 579 14.85 -16.28 29.55
C PRO A 579 14.87 -16.39 31.09
N VAL A 580 15.86 -17.10 31.66
CA VAL A 580 16.04 -17.32 33.11
C VAL A 580 17.30 -16.65 33.66
N THR A 581 17.24 -16.21 34.92
CA THR A 581 18.38 -15.71 35.70
C THR A 581 18.34 -16.36 37.09
N LEU A 582 19.46 -16.94 37.51
CA LEU A 582 19.60 -17.54 38.84
C LEU A 582 20.27 -16.55 39.80
N THR A 583 19.77 -16.49 41.02
CA THR A 583 20.31 -15.66 42.09
C THR A 583 20.69 -16.53 43.29
N GLY A 584 21.41 -15.97 44.27
CA GLY A 584 21.71 -16.69 45.51
C GLY A 584 20.46 -17.13 46.30
N SER A 585 19.29 -16.55 46.00
CA SER A 585 17.99 -16.86 46.59
C SER A 585 17.09 -17.74 45.69
N GLY A 586 17.61 -18.30 44.59
CA GLY A 586 16.84 -19.08 43.61
C GLY A 586 16.54 -18.31 42.32
N ILE A 587 15.46 -18.65 41.63
CA ILE A 587 15.11 -18.05 40.33
C ILE A 587 14.70 -16.57 40.50
N SER A 588 15.26 -15.68 39.67
CA SER A 588 14.89 -14.26 39.67
C SER A 588 13.44 -14.05 39.24
N SER A 589 12.73 -13.11 39.90
CA SER A 589 11.38 -12.66 39.49
C SER A 589 11.32 -12.01 38.10
N ARG A 590 12.47 -11.65 37.53
CA ARG A 590 12.58 -11.15 36.15
C ARG A 590 12.63 -12.27 35.10
N SER A 591 12.74 -13.53 35.53
CA SER A 591 12.71 -14.69 34.65
C SER A 591 11.30 -14.89 34.10
N ILE A 592 11.18 -15.31 32.84
CA ILE A 592 9.90 -15.65 32.24
C ILE A 592 9.68 -17.15 32.43
N ILE A 593 9.04 -17.50 33.54
CA ILE A 593 8.80 -18.86 33.97
C ILE A 593 7.32 -19.10 34.29
N ALA A 594 6.90 -20.36 34.26
CA ALA A 594 5.61 -20.83 34.74
C ALA A 594 5.75 -22.20 35.41
N ASP A 595 5.03 -22.45 36.49
CA ASP A 595 4.93 -23.80 37.07
C ASP A 595 4.03 -24.73 36.22
N ARG A 596 3.93 -26.01 36.59
CA ARG A 596 3.13 -27.00 35.83
C ARG A 596 1.64 -26.61 35.73
N CYS A 597 1.07 -26.04 36.78
CA CYS A 597 -0.34 -25.64 36.82
C CYS A 597 -0.56 -24.41 35.95
N GLU A 598 0.29 -23.40 36.08
CA GLU A 598 0.31 -22.18 35.27
C GLU A 598 0.44 -22.52 33.77
N PHE A 599 1.36 -23.42 33.41
CA PHE A 599 1.53 -23.87 32.02
C PHE A 599 0.27 -24.55 31.48
N SER A 600 -0.37 -25.41 32.27
CA SER A 600 -1.61 -26.09 31.89
C SER A 600 -2.77 -25.12 31.71
N ASN A 601 -2.91 -24.13 32.61
CA ASN A 601 -3.95 -23.11 32.52
C ASN A 601 -3.72 -22.19 31.31
N LEU A 602 -2.47 -21.84 31.00
CA LEU A 602 -2.11 -21.09 29.79
C LEU A 602 -2.51 -21.83 28.51
N ILE A 603 -2.25 -23.13 28.43
CA ILE A 603 -2.66 -23.98 27.30
C ILE A 603 -4.20 -24.01 27.16
N ARG A 604 -4.92 -24.18 28.28
CA ARG A 604 -6.39 -24.17 28.27
C ARG A 604 -6.94 -22.83 27.82
N PHE A 605 -6.38 -21.72 28.32
CA PHE A 605 -6.76 -20.37 27.94
C PHE A 605 -6.61 -20.15 26.43
N VAL A 606 -5.45 -20.49 25.85
CA VAL A 606 -5.20 -20.33 24.42
C VAL A 606 -6.14 -21.18 23.57
N SER A 607 -6.42 -22.42 23.98
CA SER A 607 -7.40 -23.28 23.31
C SER A 607 -8.81 -22.67 23.32
N GLY A 608 -9.21 -22.05 24.44
CA GLY A 608 -10.46 -21.30 24.56
C GLY A 608 -10.51 -20.09 23.63
N ARG A 609 -9.43 -19.30 23.54
CA ARG A 609 -9.33 -18.15 22.62
C ARG A 609 -9.47 -18.57 21.15
N ILE A 610 -8.82 -19.65 20.74
CA ILE A 610 -8.94 -20.17 19.37
C ILE A 610 -10.38 -20.61 19.08
N THR A 611 -11.02 -21.30 20.02
CA THR A 611 -12.40 -21.76 19.89
C THR A 611 -13.36 -20.57 19.77
N GLN A 612 -13.23 -19.56 20.65
CA GLN A 612 -14.01 -18.34 20.62
C GLN A 612 -13.88 -17.59 19.29
N ALA A 613 -12.65 -17.42 18.77
CA ALA A 613 -12.44 -16.81 17.47
C ALA A 613 -13.09 -17.63 16.35
N GLY A 614 -12.95 -18.96 16.40
CA GLY A 614 -13.55 -19.86 15.42
C GLY A 614 -15.07 -19.76 15.36
N GLU A 615 -15.73 -19.75 16.52
CA GLU A 615 -17.19 -19.59 16.62
C GLU A 615 -17.67 -18.24 16.11
N ALA A 616 -16.98 -17.16 16.44
CA ALA A 616 -17.33 -15.82 15.97
C ALA A 616 -17.12 -15.64 14.46
N ILE A 617 -16.04 -16.22 13.90
CA ILE A 617 -15.84 -16.26 12.44
C ILE A 617 -16.99 -17.01 11.77
N LYS A 618 -17.39 -18.16 12.32
CA LYS A 618 -18.49 -18.98 11.78
C LYS A 618 -19.87 -18.32 11.93
N SER A 619 -20.06 -17.48 12.95
CA SER A 619 -21.30 -16.71 13.12
C SER A 619 -21.39 -15.52 12.17
N GLY A 620 -20.31 -15.20 11.45
CA GLY A 620 -20.27 -14.13 10.47
C GLY A 620 -19.74 -12.80 11.01
N ASP A 621 -18.98 -12.81 12.11
CA ASP A 621 -18.37 -11.59 12.64
C ASP A 621 -17.32 -11.03 11.66
N ILE A 622 -17.60 -9.83 11.15
CA ILE A 622 -16.73 -9.05 10.28
C ILE A 622 -16.59 -7.61 10.79
N ASN A 623 -16.77 -7.38 12.09
CA ASN A 623 -16.72 -6.03 12.66
C ASN A 623 -15.38 -5.33 12.37
N LEU A 624 -15.45 -4.06 11.98
CA LEU A 624 -14.28 -3.20 11.82
C LEU A 624 -13.81 -2.72 13.21
N SER A 625 -13.07 -3.58 13.90
CA SER A 625 -12.63 -3.36 15.28
C SER A 625 -11.14 -3.68 15.43
N PRO A 626 -10.26 -2.81 14.90
CA PRO A 626 -8.83 -2.97 15.11
C PRO A 626 -8.45 -2.67 16.56
N TYR A 627 -7.54 -3.46 17.13
CA TYR A 627 -7.03 -3.20 18.48
C TYR A 627 -6.10 -1.97 18.51
N ARG A 628 -6.00 -1.33 19.67
CA ARG A 628 -4.94 -0.36 19.98
C ARG A 628 -4.32 -0.68 21.33
N GLU A 629 -2.98 -0.77 21.34
CA GLU A 629 -2.19 -0.73 22.57
C GLU A 629 -1.50 0.63 22.72
N ASN A 630 -1.03 1.19 21.61
CA ASN A 630 -0.57 2.57 21.49
C ASN A 630 -0.57 2.98 20.00
N ASP A 631 -0.22 4.23 19.70
CA ASP A 631 -0.25 4.76 18.33
C ASP A 631 0.67 3.99 17.34
N SER A 632 1.75 3.37 17.84
CA SER A 632 2.69 2.61 17.02
C SER A 632 2.39 1.11 16.96
N HIS A 633 1.70 0.57 17.97
CA HIS A 633 1.34 -0.85 18.10
C HIS A 633 -0.17 -1.01 18.12
N ASN A 634 -0.74 -1.23 16.94
CA ASN A 634 -2.18 -1.40 16.75
C ASN A 634 -2.47 -2.34 15.56
N GLY A 635 -3.73 -2.73 15.40
CA GLY A 635 -4.18 -3.67 14.36
C GLY A 635 -4.01 -3.17 12.92
N CYS A 636 -3.72 -1.87 12.74
CA CYS A 636 -3.55 -1.22 11.44
C CYS A 636 -2.07 -1.04 11.03
N SER A 637 -1.10 -1.11 11.95
CA SER A 637 0.33 -0.80 11.67
C SER A 637 0.92 -1.59 10.50
N PHE A 638 0.50 -2.86 10.34
CA PHE A 638 0.95 -3.75 9.25
C PHE A 638 -0.27 -4.36 8.52
N CYS A 639 -1.26 -3.54 8.21
CA CYS A 639 -2.48 -3.95 7.53
C CYS A 639 -2.52 -3.40 6.10
N ASP A 640 -2.55 -4.28 5.10
CA ASP A 640 -2.60 -3.93 3.69
C ASP A 640 -3.99 -3.45 3.21
N TYR A 641 -4.99 -3.48 4.11
CA TYR A 641 -6.39 -3.25 3.73
C TYR A 641 -6.94 -1.90 4.19
N LYS A 642 -6.08 -0.95 4.57
CA LYS A 642 -6.49 0.38 5.07
C LYS A 642 -7.36 1.13 4.05
N ASP A 643 -7.01 1.06 2.77
CA ASP A 643 -7.74 1.75 1.70
C ASP A 643 -9.13 1.15 1.42
N ILE A 644 -9.32 -0.12 1.80
CA ILE A 644 -10.59 -0.84 1.66
C ILE A 644 -11.47 -0.60 2.88
N CYS A 645 -10.92 -0.73 4.09
CA CYS A 645 -11.70 -0.60 5.30
C CYS A 645 -12.03 0.85 5.65
N ARG A 646 -11.23 1.83 5.18
CA ARG A 646 -11.40 3.27 5.45
C ARG A 646 -11.64 3.55 6.94
N PHE A 647 -10.90 2.86 7.80
CA PHE A 647 -10.96 3.05 9.24
C PHE A 647 -10.40 4.42 9.61
N GLU A 648 -11.23 5.25 10.22
CA GLU A 648 -10.89 6.61 10.64
C GLU A 648 -11.36 6.80 12.10
N PRO A 649 -10.47 6.63 13.08
CA PRO A 649 -10.87 6.63 14.48
C PRO A 649 -11.50 7.98 14.88
N GLY A 650 -12.63 7.92 15.58
CA GLY A 650 -13.43 9.09 15.96
C GLY A 650 -14.28 9.66 14.84
N GLN A 651 -14.24 9.07 13.64
CA GLN A 651 -15.07 9.46 12.50
C GLN A 651 -15.96 8.30 12.05
N PHE A 652 -17.11 8.65 11.47
CA PHE A 652 -18.06 7.72 10.85
C PHE A 652 -18.45 6.51 11.72
N GLY A 653 -18.45 6.67 13.05
CA GLY A 653 -18.81 5.62 13.99
C GLY A 653 -17.74 4.53 14.17
N THR A 654 -16.50 4.76 13.76
CA THR A 654 -15.38 3.83 13.97
C THR A 654 -14.47 4.30 15.08
N ASP A 655 -14.02 3.37 15.93
CA ASP A 655 -13.09 3.64 17.02
C ASP A 655 -12.22 2.42 17.32
N TRP A 656 -11.15 2.63 18.08
CA TRP A 656 -10.22 1.59 18.49
C TRP A 656 -10.81 0.66 19.54
N ARG A 657 -10.39 -0.61 19.50
CA ARG A 657 -10.57 -1.52 20.63
C ARG A 657 -9.36 -1.47 21.55
N GLU A 658 -9.47 -0.71 22.64
CA GLU A 658 -8.38 -0.56 23.61
C GLU A 658 -8.06 -1.87 24.35
N LEU A 659 -6.77 -2.13 24.54
CA LEU A 659 -6.27 -3.27 25.30
C LEU A 659 -5.81 -2.82 26.70
N GLU A 660 -6.74 -2.38 27.54
CA GLU A 660 -6.43 -1.91 28.89
C GLU A 660 -6.78 -2.99 29.92
N LYS A 661 -5.75 -3.74 30.35
CA LYS A 661 -5.78 -4.54 31.58
C LYS A 661 -4.43 -4.47 32.30
N ASP A 662 -4.47 -4.45 33.63
CA ASP A 662 -3.27 -4.55 34.46
C ASP A 662 -2.62 -5.94 34.33
N ASP A 663 -1.29 -5.99 34.38
CA ASP A 663 -0.55 -7.25 34.19
C ASP A 663 -0.89 -8.30 35.27
N ASN A 664 -1.28 -7.88 36.48
CA ASN A 664 -1.69 -8.82 37.52
C ASN A 664 -3.06 -9.43 37.24
N GLU A 665 -4.03 -8.64 36.78
CA GLU A 665 -5.36 -9.14 36.39
C GLU A 665 -5.25 -10.10 35.19
N ILE A 666 -4.37 -9.80 34.23
CA ILE A 666 -4.09 -10.70 33.10
C ILE A 666 -3.56 -12.04 33.61
N ARG A 667 -2.57 -12.00 34.50
CA ARG A 667 -1.99 -13.21 35.09
C ARG A 667 -3.01 -13.99 35.91
N GLU A 668 -3.83 -13.32 36.71
CA GLU A 668 -4.89 -13.96 37.49
C GLU A 668 -5.94 -14.62 36.58
N THR A 669 -6.31 -13.96 35.48
CA THR A 669 -7.26 -14.55 34.51
C THR A 669 -6.69 -15.78 33.82
N ILE A 670 -5.41 -15.75 33.44
CA ILE A 670 -4.77 -16.86 32.72
C ILE A 670 -4.40 -18.00 33.67
N TYR A 671 -3.79 -17.69 34.81
CA TYR A 671 -3.18 -18.67 35.71
C TYR A 671 -4.06 -19.04 36.91
N GLY A 672 -4.99 -18.17 37.33
CA GLY A 672 -5.86 -18.38 38.49
C GLY A 672 -6.92 -19.46 38.30
N GLY A 673 -7.11 -19.97 37.07
CA GLY A 673 -7.91 -21.16 36.80
C GLY A 673 -9.42 -21.02 36.99
N ASN A 674 -9.96 -19.80 37.10
CA ASN A 674 -11.41 -19.60 37.13
C ASN A 674 -12.02 -20.08 35.81
N GLU A 675 -13.02 -20.95 35.93
CA GLU A 675 -13.85 -21.45 34.83
C GLU A 675 -14.38 -20.27 34.02
N MET A 676 -13.91 -20.13 32.78
CA MET A 676 -14.65 -19.37 31.77
C MET A 676 -15.89 -20.21 31.44
N ASP A 677 -17.00 -19.89 32.09
CA ASP A 677 -18.35 -20.33 31.70
C ASP A 677 -18.74 -19.80 30.32
#